data_AF-A0A7W5YD18-F1
#
_entry.id   AF-A0A7W5YD18-F1
#
_cell.length_a   1.000
_cell.length_b   1.000
_cell.length_c   1.000
_cell.angle_alpha   90.00
_cell.angle_beta   90.00
_cell.angle_gamma   90.00
#
_symmetry.space_group_name_H-M   'P 1'
#
loop_
_entity.id
_entity.type
_entity.pdbx_description
1 polymer ?
#
loop_
_entity_poly.entity_id
_entity_poly.type
_entity_poly.pdbx_seq_one_letter_code
_entity_poly.pdbx_strand_id
1 'polypeptide(L)'
;MDFADGWRHELLDLLTEPTKWYASHPNWPSAMTVTGPPLEMSLRLDWSRSPSLRFVADVTDHRFGLVENWPRYLRYCAAVIGGEQADTLAWRLCRMHLDGVPSQYRSRMLHGIGYGSGPSRRGTVYFRNRMPLTGAPPHPEEAPFLEELVIDARAAGSTQAELLGYDFSNGEVTRSKMFCPLTRAQSSALVESIDRDDPRLGAARVVADTFGPQARDASLFTALQISAQNGTVGRKLYFPCAPWQWSSAQGFLDLVSFLERLGVDLHPLAVLLDHLNADGLAVSAGFLAVSGPISSPSVTFYFSPDALSGSSFGEPRPEPQAATAPRLAHQRFRSVDGLITTGLKYLAKEQRPDGLWLDLDLDKSLEPHRPAIARGRSTQFVTAFVAEALLDVPEAQSLVAAAATALDQHGRAGQGWGWNEESPADAETTALAIRVLTCAGYSISEQCESVLRRHQRADGGFDAYLPALGTSNALDNADVTAAAVLALQSLAAAGGCDAQGGADAALHQLARTQQRGAWRSGSWASPLVATARAVQAFARQEICGQVRATPLMGQASQALLSWPLPDNPFLLAQWLRGWATVGGHSRWATVQRILISLDRQQQAGGQWRGAPNRCIPRVGPHACADEQELAIDWNGVITTASVISGLHALRELRAKEDHDDASGAFR
;
A
#
# COMPACT_ATOMS: atom_id res chain seq x y z
N MET A 1 22.00 -38.33 15.05
CA MET A 1 20.87 -37.39 14.86
C MET A 1 21.46 -36.01 15.07
N ASP A 2 21.72 -35.31 13.99
CA ASP A 2 22.41 -34.02 14.02
C ASP A 2 21.50 -32.98 14.67
N PHE A 3 21.95 -32.41 15.79
CA PHE A 3 21.34 -31.22 16.41
C PHE A 3 21.21 -30.06 15.41
N ALA A 4 21.95 -30.10 14.30
CA ALA A 4 21.92 -29.10 13.23
C ALA A 4 20.62 -29.06 12.41
N ASP A 5 19.82 -30.14 12.34
CA ASP A 5 18.58 -30.14 11.53
C ASP A 5 17.31 -29.75 12.31
N GLY A 6 17.30 -29.93 13.63
CA GLY A 6 16.11 -29.71 14.46
C GLY A 6 15.64 -28.25 14.50
N TRP A 7 16.56 -27.31 14.72
CA TRP A 7 16.23 -25.87 14.78
C TRP A 7 15.91 -25.29 13.40
N ARG A 8 16.34 -25.93 12.29
CA ARG A 8 16.00 -25.49 10.93
C ARG A 8 14.51 -25.65 10.66
N HIS A 9 13.95 -26.81 11.02
CA HIS A 9 12.51 -27.03 10.95
C HIS A 9 11.76 -26.08 11.88
N GLU A 10 12.27 -25.89 13.10
CA GLU A 10 11.70 -24.94 14.06
C GLU A 10 11.70 -23.51 13.49
N LEU A 11 12.80 -23.01 12.94
CA LEU A 11 12.88 -21.68 12.34
C LEU A 11 11.92 -21.52 11.14
N LEU A 12 11.78 -22.55 10.30
CA LEU A 12 10.82 -22.54 9.19
C LEU A 12 9.36 -22.53 9.67
N ASP A 13 9.06 -23.25 10.76
CA ASP A 13 7.74 -23.23 11.40
C ASP A 13 7.47 -21.85 12.02
N LEU A 14 8.48 -21.27 12.70
CA LEU A 14 8.44 -19.92 13.27
C LEU A 14 8.32 -18.82 12.19
N LEU A 15 8.73 -19.08 10.94
CA LEU A 15 8.53 -18.18 9.79
C LEU A 15 7.13 -18.32 9.18
N THR A 16 6.57 -19.54 9.20
CA THR A 16 5.33 -19.87 8.49
C THR A 16 4.10 -19.24 9.16
N GLU A 17 3.97 -19.34 10.47
CA GLU A 17 2.81 -18.80 11.21
C GLU A 17 2.69 -17.26 11.13
N PRO A 18 3.74 -16.45 11.41
CA PRO A 18 3.64 -15.00 11.25
C PRO A 18 3.34 -14.63 9.81
N THR A 19 4.03 -15.23 8.83
CA THR A 19 3.78 -14.93 7.42
C THR A 19 2.32 -15.22 7.04
N LYS A 20 1.71 -16.30 7.55
CA LYS A 20 0.28 -16.61 7.38
C LYS A 20 -0.62 -15.61 8.11
N TRP A 21 -0.33 -15.29 9.38
CA TRP A 21 -1.10 -14.34 10.18
C TRP A 21 -1.10 -12.96 9.52
N TYR A 22 0.07 -12.46 9.12
CA TYR A 22 0.23 -11.21 8.38
C TYR A 22 -0.48 -11.29 7.02
N ALA A 23 -0.28 -12.34 6.21
CA ALA A 23 -0.97 -12.50 4.92
C ALA A 23 -2.51 -12.54 5.02
N SER A 24 -3.05 -12.93 6.18
CA SER A 24 -4.51 -12.99 6.45
C SER A 24 -5.10 -11.74 7.09
N HIS A 25 -4.25 -10.80 7.54
CA HIS A 25 -4.71 -9.65 8.31
C HIS A 25 -5.31 -8.58 7.37
N PRO A 26 -6.53 -8.06 7.61
CA PRO A 26 -7.26 -7.24 6.63
C PRO A 26 -6.65 -5.85 6.38
N ASN A 27 -5.90 -5.34 7.35
CA ASN A 27 -5.07 -4.14 7.19
C ASN A 27 -3.59 -4.51 7.11
N TRP A 28 -3.29 -5.77 6.74
CA TRP A 28 -2.03 -6.10 6.12
C TRP A 28 -2.18 -5.82 4.62
N PRO A 29 -1.75 -4.64 4.16
CA PRO A 29 -0.94 -3.71 4.94
C PRO A 29 -1.55 -2.33 5.26
N SER A 30 -1.00 -1.68 6.29
CA SER A 30 -1.18 -0.27 6.66
C SER A 30 -0.24 0.62 5.85
N ALA A 31 -0.40 1.94 5.82
CA ALA A 31 0.35 2.82 4.89
C ALA A 31 1.90 2.77 4.96
N MET A 32 2.53 2.10 5.94
CA MET A 32 3.98 1.77 5.94
C MET A 32 4.32 0.32 5.53
N THR A 33 3.32 -0.50 5.28
CA THR A 33 3.42 -1.90 4.88
C THR A 33 2.70 -2.15 3.54
N VAL A 34 1.96 -1.18 2.97
CA VAL A 34 1.11 -1.37 1.76
C VAL A 34 1.96 -1.75 0.55
N THR A 35 3.20 -1.29 0.55
CA THR A 35 4.22 -1.57 -0.45
C THR A 35 5.02 -2.85 -0.20
N GLY A 36 4.90 -3.50 0.95
CA GLY A 36 5.84 -4.55 1.25
C GLY A 36 5.83 -5.15 2.66
N PRO A 37 6.61 -6.21 2.86
CA PRO A 37 7.02 -6.86 4.14
C PRO A 37 7.00 -6.06 5.46
N PRO A 38 7.09 -6.75 6.62
CA PRO A 38 7.14 -6.16 7.97
C PRO A 38 8.03 -4.91 8.02
N LEU A 39 7.64 -3.88 8.78
CA LEU A 39 8.45 -2.67 8.98
C LEU A 39 9.87 -3.04 9.43
N GLU A 40 9.93 -4.05 10.28
CA GLU A 40 11.14 -4.59 10.85
C GLU A 40 10.98 -6.10 11.09
N MET A 41 11.99 -6.86 10.66
CA MET A 41 12.21 -8.25 11.06
C MET A 41 13.42 -8.28 11.96
N SER A 42 13.33 -8.90 13.13
CA SER A 42 14.49 -9.05 14.01
C SER A 42 14.81 -10.50 14.32
N LEU A 43 16.08 -10.86 14.18
CA LEU A 43 16.63 -12.18 14.52
C LEU A 43 17.61 -12.02 15.67
N ARG A 44 17.23 -12.53 16.84
CA ARG A 44 18.10 -12.62 18.01
C ARG A 44 18.87 -13.93 18.00
N LEU A 45 20.18 -13.83 18.20
CA LEU A 45 21.10 -14.94 18.37
C LEU A 45 21.81 -14.76 19.71
N ASP A 46 21.84 -15.80 20.54
CA ASP A 46 22.56 -15.78 21.81
C ASP A 46 23.17 -17.14 22.14
N TRP A 47 23.89 -17.19 23.26
CA TRP A 47 24.62 -18.37 23.71
C TRP A 47 23.75 -19.61 23.96
N SER A 48 22.43 -19.43 24.14
CA SER A 48 21.51 -20.56 24.30
C SER A 48 21.29 -21.34 23.01
N ARG A 49 21.77 -20.81 21.86
CA ARG A 49 21.60 -21.37 20.51
C ARG A 49 20.15 -21.53 20.08
N SER A 50 19.22 -20.88 20.77
CA SER A 50 17.81 -20.79 20.38
C SER A 50 17.56 -19.46 19.65
N PRO A 51 17.50 -19.43 18.31
CA PRO A 51 17.16 -18.21 17.60
C PRO A 51 15.76 -17.75 18.00
N SER A 52 15.57 -16.43 18.14
CA SER A 52 14.24 -15.84 18.29
C SER A 52 14.01 -14.85 17.18
N LEU A 53 12.91 -15.06 16.45
CA LEU A 53 12.48 -14.23 15.35
C LEU A 53 11.34 -13.31 15.80
N ARG A 54 11.32 -12.08 15.31
CA ARG A 54 10.23 -11.15 15.58
C ARG A 54 9.91 -10.37 14.32
N PHE A 55 8.63 -10.11 14.14
CA PHE A 55 8.09 -9.27 13.10
C PHE A 55 7.41 -8.08 13.76
N VAL A 56 7.73 -6.87 13.31
CA VAL A 56 7.09 -5.65 13.78
C VAL A 56 6.38 -4.97 12.61
N ALA A 57 5.12 -4.61 12.82
CA ALA A 57 4.31 -3.87 11.87
C ALA A 57 3.85 -2.55 12.49
N ASP A 58 3.81 -1.50 11.67
CA ASP A 58 3.07 -0.30 12.01
C ASP A 58 1.59 -0.52 11.77
N VAL A 59 0.76 -0.30 12.78
CA VAL A 59 -0.70 -0.47 12.67
C VAL A 59 -1.45 0.85 12.53
N THR A 60 -0.73 1.97 12.48
CA THR A 60 -1.30 3.30 12.30
C THR A 60 -1.85 3.47 10.88
N ASP A 61 -3.11 3.88 10.77
CA ASP A 61 -3.67 4.40 9.54
C ASP A 61 -3.27 5.87 9.41
N HIS A 62 -2.19 6.12 8.66
CA HIS A 62 -1.63 7.45 8.44
C HIS A 62 -2.57 8.41 7.69
N ARG A 63 -3.73 7.97 7.23
CA ARG A 63 -4.74 8.88 6.66
C ARG A 63 -5.49 9.65 7.75
N PHE A 64 -5.57 9.08 8.95
CA PHE A 64 -6.35 9.67 10.04
C PHE A 64 -5.48 10.18 11.19
N GLY A 65 -6.06 11.03 12.04
CA GLY A 65 -5.45 11.47 13.28
C GLY A 65 -5.53 10.40 14.36
N LEU A 66 -5.15 10.77 15.58
CA LEU A 66 -5.17 9.88 16.74
C LEU A 66 -6.59 9.40 17.07
N VAL A 67 -7.58 10.29 16.97
CA VAL A 67 -8.97 10.02 17.39
C VAL A 67 -9.58 8.91 16.53
N GLU A 68 -9.45 9.01 15.21
CA GLU A 68 -10.02 8.02 14.30
C GLU A 68 -9.21 6.71 14.26
N ASN A 69 -7.93 6.75 14.66
CA ASN A 69 -7.12 5.55 14.85
C ASN A 69 -7.41 4.81 16.16
N TRP A 70 -8.03 5.47 17.14
CA TRP A 70 -8.20 4.93 18.49
C TRP A 70 -8.85 3.54 18.55
N PRO A 71 -10.00 3.28 17.87
CA PRO A 71 -10.61 1.95 17.91
C PRO A 71 -9.72 0.87 17.28
N ARG A 72 -8.88 1.24 16.29
CA ARG A 72 -7.94 0.33 15.65
C ARG A 72 -6.79 -0.01 16.58
N TYR A 73 -6.23 0.99 17.27
CA TYR A 73 -5.18 0.79 18.26
C TYR A 73 -5.61 -0.18 19.36
N LEU A 74 -6.80 0.03 19.94
CA LEU A 74 -7.32 -0.88 20.97
C LEU A 74 -7.49 -2.32 20.45
N ARG A 75 -8.15 -2.50 19.31
CA ARG A 75 -8.39 -3.81 18.72
C ARG A 75 -7.09 -4.56 18.46
N TYR A 76 -6.11 -3.89 17.85
CA TYR A 76 -4.86 -4.52 17.48
C TYR A 76 -3.92 -4.74 18.68
N CYS A 77 -3.95 -3.85 19.68
CA CYS A 77 -3.30 -4.10 20.97
C CYS A 77 -3.81 -5.38 21.59
N ALA A 78 -5.14 -5.51 21.73
CA ALA A 78 -5.76 -6.66 22.37
C ALA A 78 -5.39 -7.96 21.65
N ALA A 79 -5.38 -7.94 20.31
CA ALA A 79 -4.96 -9.09 19.51
C ALA A 79 -3.50 -9.52 19.74
N VAL A 80 -2.61 -8.57 20.05
CA VAL A 80 -1.19 -8.84 20.33
C VAL A 80 -0.98 -9.28 21.77
N ILE A 81 -1.71 -8.67 22.72
CA ILE A 81 -1.65 -8.96 24.15
C ILE A 81 -2.18 -10.39 24.42
N GLY A 82 -3.32 -10.74 23.83
CA GLY A 82 -4.01 -12.02 24.03
C GLY A 82 -4.53 -12.23 25.46
N GLY A 83 -5.19 -13.36 25.72
CA GLY A 83 -5.75 -13.68 27.03
C GLY A 83 -7.05 -12.93 27.38
N GLU A 84 -7.64 -13.26 28.52
CA GLU A 84 -8.96 -12.76 28.93
C GLU A 84 -8.98 -11.25 29.25
N GLN A 85 -7.84 -10.68 29.65
CA GLN A 85 -7.74 -9.27 30.05
C GLN A 85 -7.18 -8.36 28.93
N ALA A 86 -7.09 -8.87 27.70
CA ALA A 86 -6.43 -8.18 26.59
C ALA A 86 -6.99 -6.78 26.33
N ASP A 87 -8.32 -6.64 26.28
CA ASP A 87 -8.98 -5.37 25.98
C ASP A 87 -8.76 -4.34 27.09
N THR A 88 -8.86 -4.75 28.35
CA THR A 88 -8.64 -3.89 29.52
C THR A 88 -7.20 -3.38 29.54
N LEU A 89 -6.22 -4.26 29.29
CA LEU A 89 -4.81 -3.89 29.29
C LEU A 89 -4.46 -3.02 28.06
N ALA A 90 -5.02 -3.34 26.89
CA ALA A 90 -4.90 -2.51 25.69
C ALA A 90 -5.39 -1.09 25.94
N TRP A 91 -6.59 -0.95 26.52
CA TRP A 91 -7.15 0.36 26.85
C TRP A 91 -6.28 1.15 27.82
N ARG A 92 -5.80 0.48 28.87
CA ARG A 92 -4.91 1.09 29.87
C ARG A 92 -3.61 1.60 29.25
N LEU A 93 -2.95 0.79 28.41
CA LEU A 93 -1.70 1.17 27.76
C LEU A 93 -1.90 2.29 26.73
N CYS A 94 -2.95 2.21 25.90
CA CYS A 94 -3.26 3.27 24.95
C CYS A 94 -3.53 4.59 25.66
N ARG A 95 -4.33 4.60 26.73
CA ARG A 95 -4.55 5.81 27.53
C ARG A 95 -3.26 6.35 28.13
N MET A 96 -2.46 5.48 28.74
CA MET A 96 -1.20 5.89 29.36
C MET A 96 -0.26 6.61 28.38
N HIS A 97 -0.14 6.10 27.15
CA HIS A 97 0.86 6.59 26.19
C HIS A 97 0.34 7.58 25.18
N LEU A 98 -0.98 7.66 24.99
CA LEU A 98 -1.61 8.47 23.95
C LEU A 98 -2.50 9.58 24.53
N ASP A 99 -2.90 9.54 25.81
CA ASP A 99 -3.62 10.65 26.44
C ASP A 99 -2.72 11.91 26.43
N GLY A 100 -3.31 13.05 26.06
CA GLY A 100 -2.58 14.32 25.95
C GLY A 100 -1.79 14.51 24.65
N VAL A 101 -1.67 13.49 23.79
CA VAL A 101 -1.15 13.69 22.44
C VAL A 101 -2.21 14.40 21.60
N PRO A 102 -1.90 15.51 20.89
CA PRO A 102 -2.93 16.26 20.17
C PRO A 102 -3.58 15.41 19.08
N SER A 103 -4.90 15.57 18.88
CA SER A 103 -5.71 14.70 18.02
C SER A 103 -5.23 14.65 16.56
N GLN A 104 -4.63 15.73 16.07
CA GLN A 104 -4.06 15.83 14.72
C GLN A 104 -2.72 15.09 14.55
N TYR A 105 -2.06 14.67 15.64
CA TYR A 105 -0.80 13.94 15.57
C TYR A 105 -1.04 12.46 15.25
N ARG A 106 -0.12 11.90 14.46
CA ARG A 106 -0.09 10.48 14.12
C ARG A 106 0.88 9.78 15.06
N SER A 107 0.48 9.55 16.31
CA SER A 107 1.27 8.73 17.22
C SER A 107 1.49 7.37 16.59
N ARG A 108 2.75 6.99 16.35
CA ARG A 108 3.05 5.69 15.76
C ARG A 108 2.96 4.62 16.82
N MET A 109 2.14 3.62 16.53
CA MET A 109 2.00 2.43 17.35
C MET A 109 2.46 1.22 16.55
N LEU A 110 3.42 0.49 17.11
CA LEU A 110 4.01 -0.66 16.43
C LEU A 110 3.66 -1.94 17.18
N HIS A 111 3.30 -2.98 16.44
CA HIS A 111 2.97 -4.28 16.98
C HIS A 111 3.98 -5.31 16.53
N GLY A 112 4.64 -5.91 17.51
CA GLY A 112 5.55 -7.03 17.35
C GLY A 112 4.87 -8.35 17.64
N ILE A 113 5.13 -9.37 16.82
CA ILE A 113 4.91 -10.76 17.22
C ILE A 113 6.26 -11.47 17.16
N GLY A 114 6.68 -11.97 18.33
CA GLY A 114 7.90 -12.72 18.53
C GLY A 114 7.63 -14.22 18.66
N TYR A 115 8.57 -14.97 18.10
CA TYR A 115 8.62 -16.41 18.02
C TYR A 115 9.98 -16.82 18.61
N GLY A 116 9.96 -17.67 19.63
CA GLY A 116 11.17 -18.24 20.24
C GLY A 116 11.15 -19.75 20.09
N SER A 117 12.20 -20.43 20.57
CA SER A 117 12.20 -21.89 20.62
C SER A 117 11.04 -22.41 21.49
N GLY A 118 10.21 -23.30 20.95
CA GLY A 118 8.98 -23.81 21.58
C GLY A 118 7.69 -23.03 21.24
N PRO A 119 6.53 -23.41 21.82
CA PRO A 119 5.21 -22.87 21.47
C PRO A 119 4.94 -21.45 22.01
N SER A 120 5.94 -20.78 22.60
CA SER A 120 5.74 -19.49 23.24
C SER A 120 5.72 -18.36 22.21
N ARG A 121 4.51 -18.01 21.74
CA ARG A 121 4.25 -16.76 21.05
C ARG A 121 4.32 -15.60 22.04
N ARG A 122 5.08 -14.57 21.70
CA ARG A 122 5.21 -13.35 22.50
C ARG A 122 4.72 -12.14 21.74
N GLY A 123 3.66 -11.51 22.22
CA GLY A 123 3.22 -10.22 21.70
C GLY A 123 4.15 -9.10 22.14
N THR A 124 4.28 -8.06 21.34
CA THR A 124 4.95 -6.82 21.75
C THR A 124 4.18 -5.62 21.25
N VAL A 125 3.97 -4.64 22.12
CA VAL A 125 3.35 -3.36 21.74
C VAL A 125 4.35 -2.26 21.99
N TYR A 126 4.57 -1.38 21.00
CA TYR A 126 5.42 -0.21 21.13
C TYR A 126 4.68 1.09 20.89
N PHE A 127 5.03 2.10 21.69
CA PHE A 127 4.53 3.46 21.61
C PHE A 127 5.68 4.41 21.30
N ARG A 128 5.55 5.18 20.21
CA ARG A 128 6.52 6.21 19.82
C ARG A 128 5.95 7.60 20.14
N ASN A 129 6.10 8.04 21.39
CA ASN A 129 5.51 9.28 21.90
C ASN A 129 6.53 10.30 22.41
N ARG A 130 7.85 10.08 22.22
CA ARG A 130 8.93 11.01 22.65
C ARG A 130 8.74 11.49 24.09
N MET A 131 8.67 10.55 25.02
CA MET A 131 8.38 10.83 26.42
C MET A 131 9.56 11.57 27.07
N PRO A 132 9.34 12.75 27.68
CA PRO A 132 10.37 13.40 28.48
C PRO A 132 10.68 12.55 29.71
N LEU A 133 11.97 12.37 30.01
CA LEU A 133 12.42 11.59 31.17
C LEU A 133 12.33 12.38 32.49
N THR A 134 11.64 13.53 32.54
CA THR A 134 11.56 14.44 33.69
C THR A 134 10.32 14.25 34.56
N GLY A 135 9.36 13.41 34.16
CA GLY A 135 8.13 13.13 34.92
C GLY A 135 8.24 11.91 35.83
N ALA A 136 7.36 11.82 36.83
CA ALA A 136 7.15 10.59 37.59
C ALA A 136 6.72 9.46 36.63
N PRO A 137 7.16 8.21 36.87
CA PRO A 137 6.73 7.08 36.07
C PRO A 137 5.20 6.95 36.12
N PRO A 138 4.52 6.67 34.99
CA PRO A 138 3.07 6.69 34.90
C PRO A 138 2.35 5.60 35.73
N HIS A 139 3.06 4.67 36.38
CA HIS A 139 2.44 3.65 37.22
C HIS A 139 3.23 3.34 38.51
N PRO A 140 2.61 3.30 39.70
CA PRO A 140 3.28 3.00 40.98
C PRO A 140 3.87 1.58 41.09
N GLU A 141 3.23 0.59 40.49
CA GLU A 141 3.70 -0.82 40.56
C GLU A 141 4.88 -1.10 39.63
N GLU A 142 5.02 -0.32 38.55
CA GLU A 142 6.19 -0.35 37.67
C GLU A 142 7.17 0.79 37.98
N ALA A 143 6.83 1.70 38.91
CA ALA A 143 7.59 2.90 39.23
C ALA A 143 9.03 2.60 39.66
N PRO A 144 9.29 1.60 40.53
CA PRO A 144 10.68 1.31 40.92
C PRO A 144 11.54 0.90 39.72
N PHE A 145 10.98 0.16 38.77
CA PHE A 145 11.68 -0.28 37.58
C PHE A 145 11.84 0.83 36.55
N LEU A 146 10.79 1.62 36.32
CA LEU A 146 10.83 2.78 35.42
C LEU A 146 11.77 3.87 35.97
N GLU A 147 11.88 4.04 37.28
CA GLU A 147 12.87 4.93 37.90
C GLU A 147 14.29 4.46 37.62
N GLU A 148 14.60 3.17 37.78
CA GLU A 148 15.92 2.62 37.44
C GLU A 148 16.24 2.80 35.94
N LEU A 149 15.25 2.55 35.07
CA LEU A 149 15.35 2.79 33.63
C LEU A 149 15.64 4.26 33.32
N VAL A 150 14.94 5.20 33.97
CA VAL A 150 15.12 6.65 33.82
C VAL A 150 16.47 7.11 34.36
N ILE A 151 16.92 6.58 35.49
CA ILE A 151 18.23 6.87 36.09
C ILE A 151 19.35 6.48 35.12
N ASP A 152 19.30 5.26 34.59
CA ASP A 152 20.25 4.77 33.59
C ASP A 152 20.25 5.62 32.31
N ALA A 153 19.07 5.97 31.81
CA ALA A 153 18.95 6.80 30.61
C ALA A 153 19.50 8.22 30.83
N ARG A 154 19.26 8.82 32.01
CA ARG A 154 19.82 10.11 32.41
C ARG A 154 21.33 10.03 32.63
N ALA A 155 21.84 8.92 33.19
CA ALA A 155 23.27 8.68 33.34
C ALA A 155 23.98 8.58 31.97
N ALA A 156 23.29 8.04 30.96
CA ALA A 156 23.73 8.09 29.56
C ALA A 156 23.53 9.47 28.89
N GLY A 157 23.02 10.47 29.62
CA GLY A 157 22.78 11.83 29.16
C GLY A 157 21.48 12.04 28.37
N SER A 158 20.65 11.00 28.20
CA SER A 158 19.38 11.15 27.48
C SER A 158 18.37 11.95 28.30
N THR A 159 17.63 12.82 27.64
CA THR A 159 16.53 13.60 28.22
C THR A 159 15.16 13.09 27.80
N GLN A 160 15.10 12.17 26.83
CA GLN A 160 13.86 11.64 26.25
C GLN A 160 13.97 10.15 25.92
N ALA A 161 12.86 9.43 26.02
CA ALA A 161 12.70 8.11 25.43
C ALA A 161 11.97 8.25 24.09
N GLU A 162 12.55 7.71 23.01
CA GLU A 162 11.91 7.76 21.68
C GLU A 162 10.81 6.69 21.56
N LEU A 163 11.03 5.52 22.18
CA LEU A 163 10.15 4.37 22.09
C LEU A 163 10.01 3.69 23.45
N LEU A 164 8.78 3.31 23.80
CA LEU A 164 8.46 2.42 24.92
C LEU A 164 7.86 1.14 24.38
N GLY A 165 8.24 -0.01 24.91
CA GLY A 165 7.79 -1.32 24.45
C GLY A 165 7.40 -2.24 25.60
N TYR A 166 6.35 -3.04 25.39
CA TYR A 166 5.83 -4.00 26.36
C TYR A 166 5.75 -5.37 25.68
N ASP A 167 6.39 -6.40 26.24
CA ASP A 167 6.24 -7.78 25.79
C ASP A 167 5.16 -8.49 26.62
N PHE A 168 4.32 -9.29 25.95
CA PHE A 168 3.21 -10.01 26.55
C PHE A 168 3.32 -11.52 26.34
N SER A 169 2.84 -12.26 27.34
CA SER A 169 2.59 -13.70 27.26
C SER A 169 1.26 -13.98 27.94
N ASN A 170 0.31 -14.58 27.24
CA ASN A 170 -1.03 -14.92 27.76
C ASN A 170 -1.76 -13.75 28.47
N GLY A 171 -1.63 -12.53 27.94
CA GLY A 171 -2.28 -11.35 28.51
C GLY A 171 -1.53 -10.66 29.65
N GLU A 172 -0.36 -11.17 30.05
CA GLU A 172 0.46 -10.57 31.11
C GLU A 172 1.68 -9.85 30.54
N VAL A 173 2.03 -8.69 31.12
CA VAL A 173 3.28 -7.98 30.80
C VAL A 173 4.44 -8.77 31.38
N THR A 174 5.32 -9.28 30.51
CA THR A 174 6.51 -10.03 30.92
C THR A 174 7.77 -9.19 30.89
N ARG A 175 7.78 -8.09 30.14
CA ARG A 175 8.95 -7.21 29.98
C ARG A 175 8.55 -5.82 29.53
N SER A 176 9.13 -4.81 30.17
CA SER A 176 9.03 -3.41 29.74
C SER A 176 10.38 -2.97 29.15
N LYS A 177 10.34 -2.11 28.12
CA LYS A 177 11.50 -1.65 27.35
C LYS A 177 11.42 -0.16 27.13
N MET A 178 12.57 0.49 27.18
CA MET A 178 12.74 1.90 26.84
C MET A 178 13.92 2.04 25.90
N PHE A 179 13.76 2.84 24.85
CA PHE A 179 14.79 3.11 23.86
C PHE A 179 15.17 4.59 23.90
N CYS A 180 16.43 4.84 24.21
CA CYS A 180 17.00 6.16 24.37
C CYS A 180 18.00 6.41 23.24
N PRO A 181 17.65 7.22 22.22
CA PRO A 181 18.64 7.64 21.24
C PRO A 181 19.71 8.48 21.93
N LEU A 182 20.97 8.20 21.64
CA LEU A 182 22.11 8.91 22.19
C LEU A 182 22.75 9.74 21.08
N THR A 183 23.17 10.96 21.39
CA THR A 183 24.07 11.72 20.51
C THR A 183 25.41 11.02 20.38
N ARG A 184 26.25 11.43 19.42
CA ARG A 184 27.61 10.90 19.29
C ARG A 184 28.43 11.05 20.58
N ALA A 185 28.39 12.24 21.19
CA ALA A 185 29.16 12.50 22.42
C ALA A 185 28.70 11.59 23.57
N GLN A 186 27.38 11.41 23.73
CA GLN A 186 26.81 10.49 24.72
C GLN A 186 27.14 9.04 24.42
N SER A 187 27.09 8.64 23.15
CA SER A 187 27.45 7.29 22.70
C SER A 187 28.92 6.99 23.04
N SER A 188 29.84 7.90 22.68
CA SER A 188 31.27 7.76 22.99
C SER A 188 31.51 7.70 24.49
N ALA A 189 30.94 8.63 25.28
CA ALA A 189 31.11 8.63 26.74
C ALA A 189 30.54 7.37 27.39
N LEU A 190 29.38 6.88 26.94
CA LEU A 190 28.78 5.64 27.42
C LEU A 190 29.68 4.45 27.07
N VAL A 191 30.11 4.33 25.81
CA VAL A 191 31.01 3.26 25.37
C VAL A 191 32.30 3.29 26.19
N GLU A 192 32.94 4.45 26.34
CA GLU A 192 34.17 4.63 27.10
C GLU A 192 34.05 4.21 28.57
N SER A 193 32.88 4.45 29.19
CA SER A 193 32.61 4.08 30.58
C SER A 193 32.27 2.59 30.80
N ILE A 194 31.98 1.84 29.74
CA ILE A 194 31.74 0.40 29.82
C ILE A 194 33.08 -0.34 29.92
N ASP A 195 33.28 -1.07 31.02
CA ASP A 195 34.37 -2.03 31.16
C ASP A 195 34.20 -3.16 30.13
N ARG A 196 35.30 -3.60 29.51
CA ARG A 196 35.28 -4.71 28.55
C ARG A 196 34.77 -6.01 29.19
N ASP A 197 34.97 -6.18 30.50
CA ASP A 197 34.48 -7.32 31.27
C ASP A 197 33.05 -7.10 31.82
N ASP A 198 32.36 -6.01 31.47
CA ASP A 198 30.98 -5.77 31.91
C ASP A 198 30.06 -6.92 31.44
N PRO A 199 29.35 -7.60 32.37
CA PRO A 199 28.56 -8.79 32.05
C PRO A 199 27.31 -8.49 31.20
N ARG A 200 26.96 -7.22 30.99
CA ARG A 200 25.76 -6.78 30.25
C ARG A 200 26.13 -6.17 28.91
N LEU A 201 27.26 -5.48 28.80
CA LEU A 201 27.63 -4.69 27.62
C LEU A 201 29.07 -4.91 27.11
N GLY A 202 29.85 -5.80 27.72
CA GLY A 202 31.24 -6.07 27.31
C GLY A 202 31.37 -6.44 25.82
N ALA A 203 30.47 -7.26 25.29
CA ALA A 203 30.44 -7.58 23.85
C ALA A 203 30.15 -6.34 22.97
N ALA A 204 29.25 -5.48 23.41
CA ALA A 204 28.90 -4.25 22.68
C ALA A 204 30.07 -3.25 22.68
N ARG A 205 30.84 -3.18 23.78
CA ARG A 205 32.08 -2.41 23.85
C ARG A 205 33.09 -2.87 22.81
N VAL A 206 33.29 -4.18 22.68
CA VAL A 206 34.25 -4.76 21.71
C VAL A 206 33.83 -4.50 20.26
N VAL A 207 32.53 -4.55 19.95
CA VAL A 207 31.99 -4.12 18.64
C VAL A 207 32.31 -2.65 18.38
N ALA A 208 32.03 -1.78 19.36
CA ALA A 208 32.25 -0.34 19.22
C ALA A 208 33.73 0.02 19.04
N ASP A 209 34.64 -0.60 19.81
CA ASP A 209 36.08 -0.39 19.67
C ASP A 209 36.59 -0.83 18.29
N THR A 210 36.04 -1.92 17.74
CA THR A 210 36.49 -2.48 16.46
C THR A 210 36.05 -1.65 15.27
N PHE A 211 34.77 -1.27 15.22
CA PHE A 211 34.18 -0.60 14.05
C PHE A 211 34.01 0.91 14.21
N GLY A 212 34.13 1.45 15.43
CA GLY A 212 34.00 2.87 15.71
C GLY A 212 34.87 3.78 14.83
N PRO A 213 36.15 3.44 14.56
CA PRO A 213 36.99 4.23 13.65
C PRO A 213 36.49 4.30 12.20
N GLN A 214 35.69 3.33 11.76
CA GLN A 214 35.17 3.23 10.40
C GLN A 214 33.81 3.92 10.22
N ALA A 215 33.13 4.30 11.29
CA ALA A 215 31.78 4.85 11.20
C ALA A 215 31.77 6.23 10.50
N ARG A 216 31.01 6.36 9.40
CA ARG A 216 30.96 7.55 8.52
C ARG A 216 29.82 8.49 8.89
N ASP A 217 29.79 9.03 10.11
CA ASP A 217 28.99 10.23 10.40
C ASP A 217 29.37 10.80 11.78
N ALA A 218 29.32 12.11 11.94
CA ALA A 218 29.38 12.75 13.24
C ALA A 218 28.06 12.69 14.03
N SER A 219 26.96 12.26 13.40
CA SER A 219 25.63 12.15 14.01
C SER A 219 25.33 10.82 14.73
N LEU A 220 26.26 9.84 14.69
CA LEU A 220 26.13 8.46 15.23
C LEU A 220 25.14 8.29 16.38
N PHE A 221 23.88 8.04 16.04
CA PHE A 221 22.86 7.71 17.03
C PHE A 221 22.98 6.23 17.37
N THR A 222 23.79 5.89 18.38
CA THR A 222 23.54 4.62 19.07
C THR A 222 22.29 4.80 19.91
N ALA A 223 21.47 3.75 20.03
CA ALA A 223 20.36 3.78 20.98
C ALA A 223 20.66 2.81 22.12
N LEU A 224 20.48 3.28 23.35
CA LEU A 224 20.49 2.42 24.51
C LEU A 224 19.07 1.89 24.71
N GLN A 225 18.90 0.58 24.58
CA GLN A 225 17.70 -0.08 25.08
C GLN A 225 17.94 -0.55 26.49
N ILE A 226 17.05 -0.17 27.38
CA ILE A 226 17.02 -0.66 28.74
C ILE A 226 15.70 -1.42 28.93
N SER A 227 15.76 -2.58 29.58
CA SER A 227 14.58 -3.43 29.75
C SER A 227 14.51 -4.03 31.13
N ALA A 228 13.32 -4.06 31.72
CA ALA A 228 13.04 -4.68 33.01
C ALA A 228 12.26 -5.99 32.80
N GLN A 229 12.71 -7.08 33.43
CA GLN A 229 12.05 -8.38 33.40
C GLN A 229 12.30 -9.10 34.74
N ASN A 230 11.25 -9.49 35.45
CA ASN A 230 11.32 -10.25 36.71
C ASN A 230 12.32 -9.67 37.74
N GLY A 231 12.30 -8.34 37.93
CA GLY A 231 13.21 -7.66 38.86
C GLY A 231 14.66 -7.50 38.38
N THR A 232 14.96 -7.85 37.12
CA THR A 232 16.30 -7.68 36.53
C THR A 232 16.28 -6.61 35.44
N VAL A 233 17.34 -5.80 35.36
CA VAL A 233 17.54 -4.78 34.33
C VAL A 233 18.60 -5.21 33.32
N GLY A 234 18.14 -5.46 32.09
CA GLY A 234 18.99 -5.72 30.93
C GLY A 234 19.29 -4.45 30.13
N ARG A 235 20.48 -4.36 29.55
CA ARG A 235 20.91 -3.27 28.67
C ARG A 235 21.33 -3.84 27.31
N LYS A 236 21.04 -3.12 26.23
CA LYS A 236 21.54 -3.41 24.87
C LYS A 236 21.92 -2.11 24.17
N LEU A 237 23.04 -2.11 23.45
CA LEU A 237 23.39 -1.01 22.54
C LEU A 237 22.96 -1.35 21.12
N TYR A 238 22.27 -0.42 20.47
CA TYR A 238 21.84 -0.49 19.08
C TYR A 238 22.77 0.35 18.22
N PHE A 239 23.29 -0.28 17.19
CA PHE A 239 24.17 0.31 16.19
C PHE A 239 23.42 0.39 14.86
N PRO A 240 23.14 1.59 14.33
CA PRO A 240 22.51 1.74 13.02
C PRO A 240 23.48 1.28 11.93
N CYS A 241 23.09 0.32 11.10
CA CYS A 241 24.02 -0.32 10.16
C CYS A 241 24.58 0.65 9.12
N ALA A 242 23.79 1.61 8.62
CA ALA A 242 24.24 2.53 7.58
C ALA A 242 25.39 3.46 8.03
N PRO A 243 25.28 4.23 9.15
CA PRO A 243 26.40 5.01 9.69
C PRO A 243 27.65 4.17 10.02
N TRP A 244 27.46 2.89 10.35
CA TRP A 244 28.54 1.95 10.64
C TRP A 244 29.08 1.21 9.40
N GLN A 245 28.65 1.62 8.19
CA GLN A 245 28.99 1.02 6.89
C GLN A 245 28.55 -0.44 6.68
N TRP A 246 27.77 -1.02 7.59
CA TRP A 246 27.27 -2.40 7.50
C TRP A 246 26.06 -2.57 6.60
N SER A 247 25.53 -1.49 6.01
CA SER A 247 24.52 -1.59 4.95
C SER A 247 25.12 -1.88 3.58
N SER A 248 26.45 -1.82 3.43
CA SER A 248 27.15 -2.28 2.23
C SER A 248 27.43 -3.79 2.31
N ALA A 249 27.53 -4.47 1.16
CA ALA A 249 27.83 -5.91 1.13
C ALA A 249 29.15 -6.24 1.84
N GLN A 250 30.21 -5.47 1.59
CA GLN A 250 31.51 -5.67 2.23
C GLN A 250 31.45 -5.38 3.74
N GLY A 251 30.85 -4.26 4.15
CA GLY A 251 30.76 -3.93 5.57
C GLY A 251 29.90 -4.93 6.35
N PHE A 252 28.84 -5.48 5.72
CA PHE A 252 28.04 -6.54 6.34
C PHE A 252 28.84 -7.84 6.47
N LEU A 253 29.63 -8.21 5.45
CA LEU A 253 30.52 -9.37 5.51
C LEU A 253 31.57 -9.22 6.61
N ASP A 254 32.20 -8.04 6.73
CA ASP A 254 33.18 -7.74 7.77
C ASP A 254 32.56 -7.87 9.17
N LEU A 255 31.31 -7.40 9.35
CA LEU A 255 30.54 -7.56 10.58
C LEU A 255 30.28 -9.02 10.90
N VAL A 256 29.74 -9.79 9.95
CA VAL A 256 29.44 -11.23 10.10
C VAL A 256 30.69 -12.00 10.50
N SER A 257 31.80 -11.83 9.76
CA SER A 257 33.07 -12.51 10.07
C SER A 257 33.63 -12.11 11.43
N PHE A 258 33.41 -10.87 11.88
CA PHE A 258 33.79 -10.45 13.22
C PHE A 258 32.95 -11.13 14.31
N LEU A 259 31.63 -11.21 14.14
CA LEU A 259 30.73 -11.85 15.10
C LEU A 259 30.99 -13.36 15.21
N GLU A 260 31.36 -14.03 14.12
CA GLU A 260 31.80 -15.44 14.15
C GLU A 260 33.07 -15.60 14.98
N ARG A 261 34.05 -14.68 14.85
CA ARG A 261 35.26 -14.67 15.69
C ARG A 261 34.95 -14.42 17.17
N LEU A 262 33.86 -13.71 17.48
CA LEU A 262 33.33 -13.57 18.84
C LEU A 262 32.53 -14.79 19.33
N GLY A 263 32.42 -15.85 18.52
CA GLY A 263 31.74 -17.09 18.88
C GLY A 263 30.21 -17.04 18.72
N VAL A 264 29.66 -16.07 17.98
CA VAL A 264 28.23 -16.05 17.63
C VAL A 264 27.97 -17.08 16.52
N ASP A 265 27.01 -17.98 16.74
CA ASP A 265 26.51 -18.86 15.68
C ASP A 265 25.59 -18.08 14.74
N LEU A 266 26.08 -17.81 13.52
CA LEU A 266 25.36 -17.05 12.49
C LEU A 266 24.63 -17.95 11.49
N HIS A 267 24.63 -19.27 11.66
CA HIS A 267 23.94 -20.15 10.73
C HIS A 267 22.42 -19.87 10.64
N PRO A 268 21.69 -19.53 11.74
CA PRO A 268 20.29 -19.13 11.64
C PRO A 268 20.07 -17.84 10.85
N LEU A 269 21.06 -16.93 10.83
CA LEU A 269 20.98 -15.72 10.01
C LEU A 269 21.04 -16.05 8.53
N ALA A 270 21.94 -16.94 8.12
CA ALA A 270 22.02 -17.41 6.74
C ALA A 270 20.70 -18.06 6.30
N VAL A 271 20.13 -18.94 7.13
CA VAL A 271 18.84 -19.59 6.84
C VAL A 271 17.69 -18.58 6.70
N LEU A 272 17.65 -17.56 7.57
CA LEU A 272 16.66 -16.49 7.45
C LEU A 272 16.83 -15.75 6.13
N LEU A 273 18.03 -15.27 5.80
CA LEU A 273 18.29 -14.50 4.59
C LEU A 273 18.01 -15.33 3.32
N ASP A 274 18.39 -16.60 3.30
CA ASP A 274 18.07 -17.53 2.20
C ASP A 274 16.56 -17.68 2.03
N HIS A 275 15.81 -17.80 3.13
CA HIS A 275 14.36 -17.90 3.09
C HIS A 275 13.70 -16.62 2.57
N LEU A 276 14.14 -15.45 3.06
CA LEU A 276 13.63 -14.16 2.58
C LEU A 276 13.94 -13.95 1.09
N ASN A 277 15.15 -14.29 0.66
CA ASN A 277 15.54 -14.23 -0.75
C ASN A 277 14.70 -15.20 -1.61
N ALA A 278 14.46 -16.42 -1.13
CA ALA A 278 13.59 -17.38 -1.82
C ALA A 278 12.13 -16.90 -1.91
N ASP A 279 11.72 -16.01 -1.01
CA ASP A 279 10.42 -15.34 -1.00
C ASP A 279 10.42 -13.98 -1.72
N GLY A 280 11.47 -13.67 -2.48
CA GLY A 280 11.62 -12.40 -3.21
C GLY A 280 11.58 -11.17 -2.30
N LEU A 281 11.88 -11.37 -1.02
CA LEU A 281 11.82 -10.36 0.02
C LEU A 281 13.23 -9.79 0.24
N ALA A 282 13.56 -8.77 -0.56
CA ALA A 282 14.79 -8.00 -0.37
C ALA A 282 14.74 -7.20 0.95
N VAL A 283 15.75 -7.42 1.80
CA VAL A 283 15.89 -6.74 3.08
C VAL A 283 17.29 -6.17 3.24
N SER A 284 17.36 -5.03 3.93
CA SER A 284 18.60 -4.39 4.36
C SER A 284 18.71 -4.47 5.88
N ALA A 285 19.91 -4.70 6.39
CA ALA A 285 20.19 -4.55 7.81
C ALA A 285 20.05 -3.07 8.20
N GLY A 286 19.10 -2.77 9.09
CA GLY A 286 18.86 -1.44 9.64
C GLY A 286 19.62 -1.20 10.94
N PHE A 287 19.59 -2.16 11.86
CA PHE A 287 20.30 -2.08 13.15
C PHE A 287 20.92 -3.41 13.55
N LEU A 288 21.98 -3.33 14.37
CA LEU A 288 22.50 -4.43 15.16
C LEU A 288 22.37 -4.06 16.64
N ALA A 289 21.65 -4.84 17.44
CA ALA A 289 21.66 -4.70 18.88
C ALA A 289 22.59 -5.72 19.53
N VAL A 290 23.44 -5.29 20.46
CA VAL A 290 24.44 -6.14 21.11
C VAL A 290 24.34 -6.01 22.64
N SER A 291 24.50 -7.14 23.34
CA SER A 291 24.48 -7.26 24.79
C SER A 291 25.23 -8.52 25.25
N GLY A 292 25.39 -8.68 26.56
CA GLY A 292 26.09 -9.80 27.19
C GLY A 292 27.59 -9.59 27.34
N PRO A 293 28.28 -10.50 28.05
CA PRO A 293 29.74 -10.48 28.15
C PRO A 293 30.37 -10.95 26.84
N ILE A 294 31.67 -10.72 26.67
CA ILE A 294 32.45 -11.15 25.49
C ILE A 294 32.39 -12.68 25.30
N SER A 295 32.34 -13.44 26.39
CA SER A 295 32.29 -14.91 26.35
C SER A 295 30.94 -15.49 25.95
N SER A 296 29.86 -14.71 25.99
CA SER A 296 28.51 -15.15 25.64
C SER A 296 27.66 -14.00 25.07
N PRO A 297 28.06 -13.44 23.90
CA PRO A 297 27.36 -12.33 23.29
C PRO A 297 25.92 -12.69 22.91
N SER A 298 25.00 -11.75 23.09
CA SER A 298 23.67 -11.78 22.50
C SER A 298 23.56 -10.65 21.49
N VAL A 299 23.39 -11.02 20.22
CA VAL A 299 23.18 -10.11 19.10
C VAL A 299 21.75 -10.18 18.61
N THR A 300 21.25 -9.09 18.03
CA THR A 300 19.97 -9.07 17.35
C THR A 300 20.10 -8.25 16.09
N PHE A 301 19.92 -8.90 14.94
CA PHE A 301 19.87 -8.22 13.65
C PHE A 301 18.47 -7.68 13.43
N TYR A 302 18.37 -6.44 12.97
CA TYR A 302 17.13 -5.79 12.60
C TYR A 302 17.19 -5.52 11.10
N PHE A 303 16.28 -6.12 10.36
CA PHE A 303 16.14 -5.99 8.92
C PHE A 303 14.92 -5.15 8.60
N SER A 304 15.08 -4.24 7.65
CA SER A 304 13.97 -3.50 7.05
C SER A 304 13.89 -3.86 5.57
N PRO A 305 12.68 -3.90 5.01
CA PRO A 305 12.50 -4.09 3.57
C PRO A 305 13.14 -3.00 2.74
N ASP A 306 13.74 -3.39 1.61
CA ASP A 306 14.42 -2.48 0.69
C ASP A 306 13.48 -1.47 -0.01
N ALA A 307 12.16 -1.68 0.05
CA ALA A 307 11.18 -0.77 -0.55
C ALA A 307 11.22 0.67 0.04
N LEU A 308 11.85 0.87 1.19
CA LEU A 308 11.90 2.16 1.89
C LEU A 308 13.22 2.94 1.71
N SER A 309 14.28 2.34 1.14
CA SER A 309 15.62 2.96 1.07
C SER A 309 15.86 3.80 -0.19
N GLY A 310 14.86 3.93 -1.08
CA GLY A 310 14.95 4.64 -2.37
C GLY A 310 15.06 6.17 -2.32
N SER A 311 15.54 6.77 -1.23
CA SER A 311 15.72 8.23 -1.12
C SER A 311 17.01 8.78 -1.73
N SER A 312 17.82 7.95 -2.41
CA SER A 312 18.95 8.43 -3.23
C SER A 312 18.55 8.48 -4.71
N PHE A 313 18.16 9.66 -5.16
CA PHE A 313 17.98 9.99 -6.57
C PHE A 313 19.32 9.87 -7.30
N GLY A 314 19.45 9.00 -8.31
CA GLY A 314 20.50 9.19 -9.32
C GLY A 314 21.01 7.97 -10.09
N GLU A 315 20.97 6.74 -9.55
CA GLU A 315 21.55 5.59 -10.25
C GLU A 315 20.54 4.45 -10.44
N PRO A 316 20.39 3.92 -11.68
CA PRO A 316 19.63 2.69 -11.91
C PRO A 316 20.32 1.55 -11.15
N ARG A 317 19.56 0.93 -10.24
CA ARG A 317 20.04 -0.20 -9.45
C ARG A 317 20.23 -1.40 -10.39
N PRO A 318 21.32 -2.19 -10.27
CA PRO A 318 21.42 -3.44 -11.01
C PRO A 318 20.22 -4.33 -10.66
N GLU A 319 19.58 -4.82 -11.70
CA GLU A 319 18.44 -5.73 -11.64
C GLU A 319 18.73 -6.87 -10.64
N PRO A 320 17.77 -7.23 -9.78
CA PRO A 320 17.90 -8.45 -8.99
C PRO A 320 18.05 -9.61 -9.97
N GLN A 321 19.24 -10.21 -10.06
CA GLN A 321 19.48 -11.42 -10.84
C GLN A 321 18.42 -12.44 -10.46
N ALA A 322 17.61 -12.86 -11.45
CA ALA A 322 16.51 -13.82 -11.41
C ALA A 322 16.52 -14.79 -10.21
N ALA A 323 16.16 -14.27 -9.03
CA ALA A 323 15.88 -15.09 -7.86
C ALA A 323 14.51 -15.70 -8.12
N THR A 324 14.44 -17.03 -8.05
CA THR A 324 13.23 -17.83 -8.14
C THR A 324 12.06 -17.15 -7.42
N ALA A 325 10.95 -16.96 -8.12
CA ALA A 325 9.77 -16.26 -7.63
C ALA A 325 9.31 -16.76 -6.23
N PRO A 326 8.76 -15.87 -5.38
CA PRO A 326 8.41 -16.16 -3.98
C PRO A 326 7.60 -17.45 -3.75
N ARG A 327 7.82 -18.19 -2.65
CA ARG A 327 7.01 -19.39 -2.30
C ARG A 327 5.55 -19.11 -1.96
N LEU A 328 5.11 -17.84 -1.91
CA LEU A 328 3.69 -17.49 -2.02
C LEU A 328 3.02 -18.06 -3.29
N ALA A 329 3.82 -18.49 -4.28
CA ALA A 329 3.42 -19.28 -5.45
C ALA A 329 2.74 -20.64 -5.17
N HIS A 330 2.61 -21.09 -3.92
CA HIS A 330 1.88 -22.33 -3.61
C HIS A 330 0.39 -22.16 -3.38
N GLN A 331 -0.12 -20.93 -3.22
CA GLN A 331 -1.55 -20.71 -3.42
C GLN A 331 -1.80 -20.57 -4.92
N ARG A 332 -2.16 -21.69 -5.54
CA ARG A 332 -2.61 -21.72 -6.93
C ARG A 332 -3.90 -20.90 -7.03
N PHE A 333 -3.78 -19.68 -7.53
CA PHE A 333 -4.92 -18.99 -8.12
C PHE A 333 -5.11 -19.49 -9.56
N ARG A 334 -6.33 -19.38 -10.11
CA ARG A 334 -6.54 -19.63 -11.54
C ARG A 334 -5.66 -18.70 -12.37
N SER A 335 -5.19 -19.14 -13.54
CA SER A 335 -4.41 -18.26 -14.41
C SER A 335 -5.18 -16.97 -14.74
N VAL A 336 -4.44 -15.89 -15.03
CA VAL A 336 -5.04 -14.59 -15.43
C VAL A 336 -5.99 -14.79 -16.61
N ASP A 337 -5.60 -15.57 -17.61
CA ASP A 337 -6.47 -15.90 -18.76
C ASP A 337 -7.73 -16.68 -18.37
N GLY A 338 -7.63 -17.55 -17.37
CA GLY A 338 -8.78 -18.27 -16.83
C GLY A 338 -9.79 -17.33 -16.17
N LEU A 339 -9.31 -16.36 -15.39
CA LEU A 339 -10.15 -15.34 -14.76
C LEU A 339 -10.84 -14.46 -15.80
N ILE A 340 -10.08 -13.98 -16.80
CA ILE A 340 -10.59 -13.17 -17.92
C ILE A 340 -11.66 -13.94 -18.68
N THR A 341 -11.37 -15.18 -19.09
CA THR A 341 -12.27 -16.01 -19.89
C THR A 341 -13.62 -16.23 -19.19
N THR A 342 -13.61 -16.56 -17.90
CA THR A 342 -14.85 -16.79 -17.15
C THR A 342 -15.62 -15.47 -16.95
N GLY A 343 -14.93 -14.34 -16.73
CA GLY A 343 -15.56 -13.02 -16.66
C GLY A 343 -16.20 -12.59 -17.98
N LEU A 344 -15.55 -12.83 -19.12
CA LEU A 344 -16.10 -12.51 -20.44
C LEU A 344 -17.34 -13.34 -20.75
N LYS A 345 -17.36 -14.63 -20.38
CA LYS A 345 -18.57 -15.48 -20.50
C LYS A 345 -19.73 -14.91 -19.70
N TYR A 346 -19.47 -14.40 -18.51
CA TYR A 346 -20.47 -13.71 -17.70
C TYR A 346 -21.00 -12.46 -18.42
N LEU A 347 -20.11 -11.55 -18.86
CA LEU A 347 -20.53 -10.31 -19.54
C LEU A 347 -21.29 -10.57 -20.83
N ALA A 348 -20.92 -11.60 -21.60
CA ALA A 348 -21.62 -12.02 -22.80
C ALA A 348 -23.05 -12.50 -22.51
N LYS A 349 -23.26 -13.19 -21.38
CA LYS A 349 -24.57 -13.64 -20.93
C LYS A 349 -25.46 -12.47 -20.47
N GLU A 350 -24.85 -11.48 -19.82
CA GLU A 350 -25.57 -10.28 -19.34
C GLU A 350 -25.79 -9.22 -20.41
N GLN A 351 -25.11 -9.31 -21.57
CA GLN A 351 -25.38 -8.45 -22.70
C GLN A 351 -26.73 -8.82 -23.31
N ARG A 352 -27.62 -7.84 -23.42
CA ARG A 352 -28.93 -8.04 -24.05
C ARG A 352 -28.78 -8.29 -25.55
N PRO A 353 -29.81 -8.84 -26.22
CA PRO A 353 -29.79 -9.05 -27.67
C PRO A 353 -29.59 -7.78 -28.52
N ASP A 354 -29.89 -6.60 -27.96
CA ASP A 354 -29.67 -5.30 -28.59
C ASP A 354 -28.25 -4.75 -28.36
N GLY A 355 -27.37 -5.49 -27.68
CA GLY A 355 -25.99 -5.09 -27.40
C GLY A 355 -25.81 -4.25 -26.14
N LEU A 356 -26.89 -3.88 -25.43
CA LEU A 356 -26.81 -3.06 -24.22
C LEU A 356 -26.57 -3.91 -22.95
N TRP A 357 -25.91 -3.30 -21.97
CA TRP A 357 -25.88 -3.77 -20.58
C TRP A 357 -26.75 -2.88 -19.68
N LEU A 358 -27.25 -3.46 -18.59
CA LEU A 358 -28.10 -2.81 -17.61
C LEU A 358 -27.51 -2.96 -16.20
N ASP A 359 -27.31 -1.85 -15.49
CA ASP A 359 -26.98 -1.87 -14.06
C ASP A 359 -27.31 -0.52 -13.39
N LEU A 360 -26.86 -0.31 -12.15
CA LEU A 360 -27.01 0.91 -11.37
C LEU A 360 -28.48 1.36 -11.30
N ASP A 361 -29.32 0.56 -10.66
CA ASP A 361 -30.75 0.87 -10.51
C ASP A 361 -30.96 1.94 -9.41
N LEU A 362 -31.07 3.21 -9.82
CA LEU A 362 -31.18 4.32 -8.86
C LEU A 362 -32.47 4.26 -8.04
N ASP A 363 -33.54 3.68 -8.58
CA ASP A 363 -34.80 3.53 -7.85
C ASP A 363 -34.67 2.52 -6.70
N LYS A 364 -33.65 1.64 -6.76
CA LYS A 364 -33.31 0.72 -5.66
C LYS A 364 -32.24 1.29 -4.72
N SER A 365 -31.41 2.21 -5.20
CA SER A 365 -30.28 2.75 -4.44
C SER A 365 -30.61 4.05 -3.69
N LEU A 366 -31.59 4.83 -4.16
CA LEU A 366 -31.92 6.15 -3.63
C LEU A 366 -33.32 6.15 -3.00
N GLU A 367 -33.58 7.10 -2.10
CA GLU A 367 -34.91 7.28 -1.50
C GLU A 367 -35.96 7.73 -2.55
N PRO A 368 -37.17 7.13 -2.59
CA PRO A 368 -38.16 7.32 -3.67
C PRO A 368 -38.60 8.76 -3.99
N HIS A 369 -38.44 9.69 -3.04
CA HIS A 369 -38.92 11.06 -3.16
C HIS A 369 -37.83 12.06 -3.53
N ARG A 370 -36.61 11.61 -3.80
CA ARG A 370 -35.49 12.53 -4.05
C ARG A 370 -35.45 12.99 -5.51
N PRO A 371 -35.22 14.30 -5.74
CA PRO A 371 -34.87 14.80 -7.06
C PRO A 371 -33.47 14.31 -7.41
N ALA A 372 -33.35 13.60 -8.53
CA ALA A 372 -32.10 13.15 -9.11
C ALA A 372 -32.10 13.52 -10.59
N ILE A 373 -30.93 13.81 -11.16
CA ILE A 373 -30.78 14.08 -12.60
C ILE A 373 -31.16 12.85 -13.44
N ALA A 374 -31.00 11.67 -12.87
CA ALA A 374 -31.33 10.40 -13.50
C ALA A 374 -32.22 9.56 -12.59
N ARG A 375 -33.01 8.66 -13.20
CA ARG A 375 -33.87 7.69 -12.52
C ARG A 375 -33.78 6.32 -13.17
N GLY A 376 -34.18 5.28 -12.44
CA GLY A 376 -34.17 3.91 -12.91
C GLY A 376 -32.77 3.37 -13.20
N ARG A 377 -32.72 2.36 -14.07
CA ARG A 377 -31.48 1.67 -14.46
C ARG A 377 -30.69 2.48 -15.48
N SER A 378 -29.37 2.38 -15.38
CA SER A 378 -28.48 2.86 -16.42
C SER A 378 -28.39 1.85 -17.57
N THR A 379 -28.59 2.35 -18.78
CA THR A 379 -28.41 1.62 -20.06
C THR A 379 -27.17 2.15 -20.77
N GLN A 380 -27.21 3.43 -21.12
CA GLN A 380 -26.19 4.10 -21.93
C GLN A 380 -24.85 4.21 -21.19
N PHE A 381 -24.84 4.72 -19.95
CA PHE A 381 -23.61 4.83 -19.16
C PHE A 381 -22.96 3.47 -18.89
N VAL A 382 -23.72 2.49 -18.39
CA VAL A 382 -23.21 1.14 -18.14
C VAL A 382 -22.65 0.51 -19.42
N THR A 383 -23.35 0.65 -20.55
CA THR A 383 -22.88 0.11 -21.82
C THR A 383 -21.58 0.78 -22.29
N ALA A 384 -21.52 2.11 -22.27
CA ALA A 384 -20.33 2.86 -22.65
C ALA A 384 -19.14 2.54 -21.74
N PHE A 385 -19.38 2.42 -20.43
CA PHE A 385 -18.34 2.06 -19.46
C PHE A 385 -17.80 0.65 -19.68
N VAL A 386 -18.69 -0.35 -19.80
CA VAL A 386 -18.30 -1.75 -19.99
C VAL A 386 -17.54 -1.90 -21.32
N ALA A 387 -18.04 -1.30 -22.39
CA ALA A 387 -17.37 -1.34 -23.68
C ALA A 387 -16.00 -0.64 -23.64
N GLU A 388 -15.86 0.52 -22.99
CA GLU A 388 -14.57 1.21 -22.83
C GLU A 388 -13.55 0.35 -22.08
N ALA A 389 -13.96 -0.28 -20.99
CA ALA A 389 -13.09 -1.13 -20.19
C ALA A 389 -12.56 -2.34 -20.98
N LEU A 390 -13.32 -2.80 -21.99
CA LEU A 390 -13.01 -3.97 -22.81
C LEU A 390 -12.34 -3.62 -24.15
N LEU A 391 -12.14 -2.35 -24.49
CA LEU A 391 -11.59 -1.92 -25.80
C LEU A 391 -10.28 -2.60 -26.15
N ASP A 392 -9.37 -2.68 -25.17
CA ASP A 392 -8.03 -3.22 -25.37
C ASP A 392 -7.99 -4.75 -25.26
N VAL A 393 -9.10 -5.42 -24.91
CA VAL A 393 -9.17 -6.88 -24.69
C VAL A 393 -9.53 -7.59 -26.02
N PRO A 394 -8.59 -8.31 -26.66
CA PRO A 394 -8.85 -8.93 -27.97
C PRO A 394 -9.99 -9.96 -27.95
N GLU A 395 -10.15 -10.69 -26.84
CA GLU A 395 -11.20 -11.70 -26.68
C GLU A 395 -12.61 -11.10 -26.52
N ALA A 396 -12.72 -9.78 -26.30
CA ALA A 396 -13.98 -9.08 -26.07
C ALA A 396 -14.54 -8.34 -27.29
N GLN A 397 -13.84 -8.36 -28.44
CA GLN A 397 -14.14 -7.49 -29.57
C GLN A 397 -15.56 -7.65 -30.12
N SER A 398 -16.14 -8.87 -30.10
CA SER A 398 -17.53 -9.07 -30.53
C SER A 398 -18.54 -8.39 -29.59
N LEU A 399 -18.28 -8.38 -28.28
CA LEU A 399 -19.13 -7.72 -27.29
C LEU A 399 -19.06 -6.20 -27.45
N VAL A 400 -17.84 -5.68 -27.66
CA VAL A 400 -17.59 -4.26 -27.91
C VAL A 400 -18.25 -3.80 -29.21
N ALA A 401 -18.17 -4.58 -30.29
CA ALA A 401 -18.81 -4.24 -31.57
C ALA A 401 -20.34 -4.17 -31.47
N ALA A 402 -20.96 -5.12 -30.75
CA ALA A 402 -22.40 -5.09 -30.48
C ALA A 402 -22.78 -3.85 -29.65
N ALA A 403 -21.99 -3.52 -28.62
CA ALA A 403 -22.22 -2.35 -27.79
C ALA A 403 -22.01 -1.03 -28.56
N ALA A 404 -21.01 -0.95 -29.42
CA ALA A 404 -20.78 0.20 -30.30
C ALA A 404 -21.97 0.42 -31.24
N THR A 405 -22.48 -0.65 -31.86
CA THR A 405 -23.70 -0.59 -32.68
C THR A 405 -24.89 -0.07 -31.87
N ALA A 406 -25.07 -0.56 -30.65
CA ALA A 406 -26.15 -0.12 -29.78
C ALA A 406 -26.00 1.35 -29.36
N LEU A 407 -24.78 1.78 -29.00
CA LEU A 407 -24.50 3.17 -28.62
C LEU A 407 -24.72 4.15 -29.79
N ASP A 408 -24.37 3.76 -31.02
CA ASP A 408 -24.64 4.55 -32.23
C ASP A 408 -26.16 4.72 -32.43
N GLN A 409 -26.93 3.64 -32.30
CA GLN A 409 -28.38 3.66 -32.47
C GLN A 409 -29.13 4.43 -31.36
N HIS A 410 -28.62 4.35 -30.13
CA HIS A 410 -29.24 5.00 -28.97
C HIS A 410 -28.69 6.42 -28.71
N GLY A 411 -27.62 6.81 -29.42
CA GLY A 411 -27.09 8.16 -29.40
C GLY A 411 -28.06 9.14 -30.05
N ARG A 412 -28.40 10.22 -29.34
CA ARG A 412 -29.23 11.29 -29.91
C ARG A 412 -28.32 12.29 -30.61
N ALA A 413 -28.45 12.41 -31.93
CA ALA A 413 -27.72 13.40 -32.72
C ALA A 413 -27.85 14.80 -32.07
N GLY A 414 -26.71 15.43 -31.77
CA GLY A 414 -26.63 16.75 -31.14
C GLY A 414 -26.88 16.83 -29.63
N GLN A 415 -27.22 15.71 -28.99
CA GLN A 415 -27.47 15.66 -27.54
C GLN A 415 -26.40 14.87 -26.78
N GLY A 416 -25.75 13.88 -27.38
CA GLY A 416 -24.77 13.02 -26.70
C GLY A 416 -25.42 11.83 -25.98
N TRP A 417 -24.79 11.34 -24.92
CA TRP A 417 -25.25 10.21 -24.11
C TRP A 417 -25.32 10.56 -22.63
N GLY A 418 -26.26 9.96 -21.90
CA GLY A 418 -26.49 10.17 -20.47
C GLY A 418 -26.60 8.86 -19.71
N TRP A 419 -27.18 8.90 -18.50
CA TRP A 419 -27.39 7.70 -17.68
C TRP A 419 -28.18 6.60 -18.40
N ASN A 420 -29.27 7.00 -19.04
CA ASN A 420 -30.15 6.22 -19.90
C ASN A 420 -30.82 7.17 -20.91
N GLU A 421 -31.71 6.62 -21.74
CA GLU A 421 -32.40 7.37 -22.80
C GLU A 421 -33.25 8.54 -22.26
N GLU A 422 -33.74 8.47 -21.02
CA GLU A 422 -34.60 9.52 -20.44
C GLU A 422 -33.78 10.63 -19.75
N SER A 423 -32.52 10.36 -19.44
CA SER A 423 -31.66 11.27 -18.69
C SER A 423 -31.01 12.29 -19.62
N PRO A 424 -30.70 13.51 -19.14
CA PRO A 424 -29.89 14.44 -19.90
C PRO A 424 -28.49 13.86 -20.15
N ALA A 425 -27.89 14.27 -21.25
CA ALA A 425 -26.52 13.88 -21.53
C ALA A 425 -25.54 14.46 -20.51
N ASP A 426 -24.48 13.70 -20.26
CA ASP A 426 -23.41 14.05 -19.35
C ASP A 426 -22.04 13.86 -20.02
N ALA A 427 -21.03 14.57 -19.53
CA ALA A 427 -19.71 14.57 -20.14
C ALA A 427 -19.03 13.20 -20.06
N GLU A 428 -19.21 12.46 -18.97
CA GLU A 428 -18.52 11.19 -18.77
C GLU A 428 -19.09 10.13 -19.71
N THR A 429 -20.41 9.96 -19.74
CA THR A 429 -21.04 8.99 -20.63
C THR A 429 -20.77 9.34 -22.09
N THR A 430 -20.88 10.62 -22.44
CA THR A 430 -20.57 11.08 -23.80
C THR A 430 -19.12 10.80 -24.18
N ALA A 431 -18.16 11.07 -23.29
CA ALA A 431 -16.75 10.79 -23.56
C ALA A 431 -16.48 9.28 -23.73
N LEU A 432 -17.04 8.43 -22.86
CA LEU A 432 -16.90 6.98 -22.95
C LEU A 432 -17.49 6.45 -24.27
N ALA A 433 -18.69 6.89 -24.65
CA ALA A 433 -19.34 6.49 -25.89
C ALA A 433 -18.56 6.94 -27.13
N ILE A 434 -18.11 8.21 -27.18
CA ILE A 434 -17.27 8.73 -28.27
C ILE A 434 -16.01 7.88 -28.44
N ARG A 435 -15.32 7.55 -27.33
CA ARG A 435 -14.11 6.72 -27.40
C ARG A 435 -14.40 5.33 -27.95
N VAL A 436 -15.44 4.67 -27.45
CA VAL A 436 -15.83 3.33 -27.91
C VAL A 436 -16.15 3.33 -29.40
N LEU A 437 -17.00 4.25 -29.84
CA LEU A 437 -17.40 4.39 -31.24
C LEU A 437 -16.22 4.70 -32.16
N THR A 438 -15.34 5.63 -31.75
CA THR A 438 -14.14 5.99 -32.54
C THR A 438 -13.21 4.79 -32.69
N CYS A 439 -12.94 4.06 -31.60
CA CYS A 439 -12.09 2.86 -31.64
C CYS A 439 -12.72 1.71 -32.44
N ALA A 440 -14.06 1.65 -32.51
CA ALA A 440 -14.79 0.70 -33.35
C ALA A 440 -14.90 1.14 -34.83
N GLY A 441 -14.29 2.26 -35.22
CA GLY A 441 -14.27 2.75 -36.61
C GLY A 441 -15.51 3.54 -37.03
N TYR A 442 -16.39 3.92 -36.10
CA TYR A 442 -17.54 4.77 -36.40
C TYR A 442 -17.09 6.22 -36.56
N SER A 443 -17.70 6.93 -37.51
CA SER A 443 -17.51 8.37 -37.67
C SER A 443 -18.33 9.12 -36.62
N ILE A 444 -17.65 9.88 -35.76
CA ILE A 444 -18.31 10.72 -34.77
C ILE A 444 -18.72 12.03 -35.42
N SER A 445 -20.02 12.36 -35.34
CA SER A 445 -20.49 13.65 -35.82
C SER A 445 -19.86 14.80 -35.02
N GLU A 446 -19.56 15.92 -35.68
CA GLU A 446 -19.08 17.16 -35.02
C GLU A 446 -20.02 17.62 -33.90
N GLN A 447 -21.31 17.30 -34.02
CA GLN A 447 -22.30 17.61 -33.00
C GLN A 447 -22.05 16.87 -31.68
N CYS A 448 -21.58 15.61 -31.71
CA CYS A 448 -21.24 14.85 -30.51
C CYS A 448 -19.99 15.40 -29.82
N GLU A 449 -18.96 15.78 -30.59
CA GLU A 449 -17.80 16.50 -30.02
C GLU A 449 -18.25 17.83 -29.40
N SER A 450 -19.09 18.60 -30.11
CA SER A 450 -19.64 19.85 -29.61
C SER A 450 -20.43 19.68 -28.30
N VAL A 451 -21.15 18.56 -28.11
CA VAL A 451 -21.77 18.23 -26.81
C VAL A 451 -20.69 18.10 -25.75
N LEU A 452 -19.69 17.24 -25.93
CA LEU A 452 -18.63 17.04 -24.95
C LEU A 452 -17.93 18.37 -24.60
N ARG A 453 -17.62 19.18 -25.61
CA ARG A 453 -16.98 20.50 -25.45
C ARG A 453 -17.79 21.50 -24.65
N ARG A 454 -19.12 21.44 -24.69
CA ARG A 454 -19.99 22.30 -23.87
C ARG A 454 -19.78 22.07 -22.36
N HIS A 455 -19.26 20.91 -21.97
CA HIS A 455 -18.90 20.61 -20.59
C HIS A 455 -17.48 21.03 -20.22
N GLN A 456 -16.66 21.47 -21.19
CA GLN A 456 -15.31 21.94 -20.92
C GLN A 456 -15.36 23.34 -20.29
N ARG A 457 -14.74 23.48 -19.13
CA ARG A 457 -14.60 24.73 -18.39
C ARG A 457 -13.47 25.58 -18.96
N ALA A 458 -13.46 26.86 -18.59
CA ALA A 458 -12.39 27.80 -18.95
C ALA A 458 -11.00 27.40 -18.44
N ASP A 459 -10.92 26.60 -17.36
CA ASP A 459 -9.65 26.08 -16.84
C ASP A 459 -9.16 24.81 -17.53
N GLY A 460 -9.90 24.30 -18.51
CA GLY A 460 -9.64 23.08 -19.27
C GLY A 460 -10.29 21.82 -18.71
N GLY A 461 -10.77 21.84 -17.46
CA GLY A 461 -11.44 20.69 -16.83
C GLY A 461 -12.84 20.43 -17.41
N PHE A 462 -13.42 19.27 -17.12
CA PHE A 462 -14.78 18.93 -17.56
C PHE A 462 -15.72 18.73 -16.38
N ASP A 463 -16.91 19.32 -16.46
CA ASP A 463 -18.00 19.06 -15.53
C ASP A 463 -18.85 17.87 -15.99
N ALA A 464 -19.26 17.00 -15.06
CA ALA A 464 -20.16 15.89 -15.38
C ALA A 464 -21.46 16.39 -16.04
N TYR A 465 -22.08 17.41 -15.45
CA TYR A 465 -23.34 18.00 -15.91
C TYR A 465 -23.21 19.51 -16.13
N LEU A 466 -24.00 20.03 -17.08
CA LEU A 466 -24.05 21.47 -17.34
C LEU A 466 -24.65 22.22 -16.12
N PRO A 467 -24.13 23.41 -15.76
CA PRO A 467 -24.59 24.18 -14.60
C PRO A 467 -26.10 24.47 -14.58
N ALA A 468 -26.73 24.57 -15.75
CA ALA A 468 -28.17 24.80 -15.89
C ALA A 468 -29.04 23.71 -15.23
N LEU A 469 -28.47 22.53 -14.95
CA LEU A 469 -29.14 21.43 -14.25
C LEU A 469 -29.10 21.56 -12.72
N GLY A 470 -28.50 22.62 -12.18
CA GLY A 470 -28.53 22.92 -10.74
C GLY A 470 -27.65 22.00 -9.89
N THR A 471 -26.60 21.42 -10.47
CA THR A 471 -25.60 20.62 -9.74
C THR A 471 -24.54 21.51 -9.11
N SER A 472 -24.17 21.22 -7.86
CA SER A 472 -23.02 21.88 -7.24
C SER A 472 -21.72 21.25 -7.75
N ASN A 473 -21.14 21.84 -8.81
CA ASN A 473 -19.90 21.39 -9.44
C ASN A 473 -18.64 21.82 -8.65
N ALA A 474 -18.71 21.91 -7.32
CA ALA A 474 -17.62 22.46 -6.50
C ALA A 474 -16.39 21.55 -6.39
N LEU A 475 -16.47 20.30 -6.88
CA LEU A 475 -15.39 19.33 -6.83
C LEU A 475 -14.66 19.24 -8.17
N ASP A 476 -13.34 19.07 -8.11
CA ASP A 476 -12.54 18.70 -9.27
C ASP A 476 -12.95 17.30 -9.76
N ASN A 477 -13.61 17.24 -10.93
CA ASN A 477 -14.05 16.01 -11.58
C ASN A 477 -12.92 15.42 -12.45
N ALA A 478 -11.79 15.06 -11.85
CA ALA A 478 -10.62 14.60 -12.60
C ALA A 478 -10.87 13.27 -13.33
N ASP A 479 -11.76 12.42 -12.81
CA ASP A 479 -12.27 11.21 -13.46
C ASP A 479 -13.04 11.49 -14.77
N VAL A 480 -13.86 12.54 -14.78
CA VAL A 480 -14.61 12.99 -15.96
C VAL A 480 -13.65 13.66 -16.95
N THR A 481 -12.77 14.51 -16.44
CA THR A 481 -11.74 15.21 -17.25
C THR A 481 -10.82 14.20 -17.94
N ALA A 482 -10.35 13.16 -17.23
CA ALA A 482 -9.53 12.12 -17.82
C ALA A 482 -10.29 11.29 -18.88
N ALA A 483 -11.57 10.98 -18.67
CA ALA A 483 -12.39 10.32 -19.68
C ALA A 483 -12.53 11.18 -20.94
N ALA A 484 -12.78 12.49 -20.79
CA ALA A 484 -12.87 13.43 -21.89
C ALA A 484 -11.55 13.55 -22.67
N VAL A 485 -10.41 13.58 -21.98
CA VAL A 485 -9.08 13.57 -22.64
C VAL A 485 -8.92 12.32 -23.50
N LEU A 486 -9.23 11.14 -22.97
CA LEU A 486 -9.08 9.88 -23.72
C LEU A 486 -9.98 9.84 -24.97
N ALA A 487 -11.18 10.42 -24.88
CA ALA A 487 -12.09 10.56 -26.02
C ALA A 487 -11.56 11.53 -27.07
N LEU A 488 -11.12 12.74 -26.66
CA LEU A 488 -10.58 13.76 -27.55
C LEU A 488 -9.28 13.32 -28.22
N GLN A 489 -8.39 12.62 -27.51
CA GLN A 489 -7.19 12.00 -28.10
C GLN A 489 -7.56 10.96 -29.17
N SER A 490 -8.61 10.18 -28.94
CA SER A 490 -9.07 9.18 -29.92
C SER A 490 -9.66 9.86 -31.16
N LEU A 491 -10.42 10.93 -30.99
CA LEU A 491 -10.92 11.76 -32.11
C LEU A 491 -9.79 12.42 -32.90
N ALA A 492 -8.80 12.98 -32.21
CA ALA A 492 -7.63 13.60 -32.85
C ALA A 492 -6.86 12.56 -33.69
N ALA A 493 -6.66 11.36 -33.16
CA ALA A 493 -6.04 10.25 -33.90
C ALA A 493 -6.85 9.80 -35.13
N ALA A 494 -8.17 9.97 -35.10
CA ALA A 494 -9.07 9.72 -36.23
C ALA A 494 -9.19 10.90 -37.22
N GLY A 495 -8.43 11.99 -37.03
CA GLY A 495 -8.42 13.15 -37.92
C GLY A 495 -9.31 14.33 -37.50
N GLY A 496 -9.83 14.33 -36.27
CA GLY A 496 -10.59 15.46 -35.72
C GLY A 496 -9.69 16.67 -35.43
N CYS A 497 -9.73 17.68 -36.31
CA CYS A 497 -8.79 18.81 -36.31
C CYS A 497 -8.81 19.63 -34.99
N ASP A 498 -9.97 19.79 -34.37
CA ASP A 498 -10.14 20.63 -33.19
C ASP A 498 -9.94 19.88 -31.86
N ALA A 499 -10.05 18.54 -31.88
CA ALA A 499 -10.05 17.68 -30.69
C ALA A 499 -8.77 17.81 -29.84
N GLN A 500 -7.61 17.97 -30.50
CA GLN A 500 -6.30 18.02 -29.85
C GLN A 500 -6.18 19.18 -28.85
N GLY A 501 -6.58 20.40 -29.23
CA GLY A 501 -6.49 21.56 -28.34
C GLY A 501 -7.32 21.41 -27.06
N GLY A 502 -8.42 20.66 -27.12
CA GLY A 502 -9.21 20.32 -25.93
C GLY A 502 -8.54 19.34 -25.01
N ALA A 503 -7.97 18.28 -25.59
CA ALA A 503 -7.22 17.28 -24.86
C ALA A 503 -6.03 17.92 -24.12
N ASP A 504 -5.29 18.80 -24.78
CA ASP A 504 -4.13 19.48 -24.20
C ASP A 504 -4.53 20.39 -23.04
N ALA A 505 -5.59 21.21 -23.19
CA ALA A 505 -6.10 22.04 -22.11
C ALA A 505 -6.53 21.22 -20.88
N ALA A 506 -7.17 20.08 -21.11
CA ALA A 506 -7.62 19.19 -20.05
C ALA A 506 -6.47 18.42 -19.38
N LEU A 507 -5.45 18.00 -20.13
CA LEU A 507 -4.23 17.41 -19.58
C LEU A 507 -3.47 18.41 -18.70
N HIS A 508 -3.40 19.68 -19.12
CA HIS A 508 -2.85 20.74 -18.29
C HIS A 508 -3.67 20.95 -17.00
N GLN A 509 -4.99 20.85 -17.07
CA GLN A 509 -5.82 20.89 -15.86
C GLN A 509 -5.52 19.71 -14.93
N LEU A 510 -5.44 18.48 -15.47
CA LEU A 510 -5.14 17.29 -14.68
C LEU A 510 -3.76 17.43 -14.01
N ALA A 511 -2.75 17.91 -14.73
CA ALA A 511 -1.42 18.12 -14.17
C ALA A 511 -1.44 19.11 -12.98
N ARG A 512 -2.26 20.17 -13.05
CA ARG A 512 -2.40 21.17 -11.97
C ARG A 512 -3.18 20.66 -10.75
N THR A 513 -4.11 19.72 -10.94
CA THR A 513 -4.98 19.21 -9.88
C THR A 513 -4.45 17.94 -9.21
N GLN A 514 -3.29 17.42 -9.65
CA GLN A 514 -2.64 16.31 -8.96
C GLN A 514 -2.24 16.74 -7.54
N GLN A 515 -2.68 15.96 -6.55
CA GLN A 515 -2.35 16.17 -5.14
C GLN A 515 -1.67 14.92 -4.59
N ARG A 516 -0.39 15.06 -4.21
CA ARG A 516 0.42 13.94 -3.68
C ARG A 516 0.40 12.71 -4.59
N GLY A 517 0.50 12.93 -5.90
CA GLY A 517 0.49 11.86 -6.89
C GLY A 517 -0.89 11.33 -7.29
N ALA A 518 -1.98 11.75 -6.62
CA ALA A 518 -3.33 11.26 -6.88
C ALA A 518 -4.26 12.38 -7.39
N TRP A 519 -5.39 11.97 -7.95
CA TRP A 519 -6.47 12.84 -8.40
C TRP A 519 -7.75 12.56 -7.63
N ARG A 520 -8.51 13.62 -7.30
CA ARG A 520 -9.82 13.48 -6.69
C ARG A 520 -10.84 13.04 -7.75
N SER A 521 -11.74 12.15 -7.36
CA SER A 521 -12.87 11.76 -8.20
C SER A 521 -14.10 12.52 -7.75
N GLY A 522 -14.89 13.03 -8.70
CA GLY A 522 -16.18 13.65 -8.38
C GLY A 522 -17.36 12.70 -8.54
N SER A 523 -17.22 11.69 -9.42
CA SER A 523 -18.27 10.72 -9.75
C SER A 523 -18.03 9.34 -9.15
N TRP A 524 -16.94 9.14 -8.43
CA TRP A 524 -16.63 7.87 -7.75
C TRP A 524 -16.18 8.12 -6.30
N ALA A 525 -16.50 7.18 -5.41
CA ALA A 525 -16.18 7.27 -3.99
C ALA A 525 -14.67 7.24 -3.71
N SER A 526 -13.88 6.69 -4.65
CA SER A 526 -12.44 6.50 -4.48
C SER A 526 -11.64 7.32 -5.49
N PRO A 527 -10.60 8.07 -5.04
CA PRO A 527 -9.69 8.80 -5.94
C PRO A 527 -8.88 7.86 -6.86
N LEU A 528 -8.87 6.56 -6.58
CA LEU A 528 -8.19 5.56 -7.39
C LEU A 528 -8.75 5.48 -8.81
N VAL A 529 -10.06 5.70 -9.00
CA VAL A 529 -10.68 5.69 -10.33
C VAL A 529 -10.14 6.85 -11.18
N ALA A 530 -10.19 8.07 -10.63
CA ALA A 530 -9.66 9.27 -11.27
C ALA A 530 -8.16 9.12 -11.56
N THR A 531 -7.40 8.56 -10.62
CA THR A 531 -5.96 8.39 -10.75
C THR A 531 -5.60 7.38 -11.83
N ALA A 532 -6.26 6.21 -11.88
CA ALA A 532 -6.06 5.21 -12.91
C ALA A 532 -6.35 5.77 -14.32
N ARG A 533 -7.43 6.54 -14.49
CA ARG A 533 -7.75 7.17 -15.79
C ARG A 533 -6.80 8.31 -16.14
N ALA A 534 -6.41 9.14 -15.17
CA ALA A 534 -5.48 10.23 -15.41
C ALA A 534 -4.12 9.71 -15.89
N VAL A 535 -3.58 8.64 -15.27
CA VAL A 535 -2.32 8.05 -15.75
C VAL A 535 -2.44 7.47 -17.15
N GLN A 536 -3.61 6.95 -17.53
CA GLN A 536 -3.85 6.49 -18.91
C GLN A 536 -3.89 7.63 -19.92
N ALA A 537 -4.53 8.74 -19.56
CA ALA A 537 -4.57 9.94 -20.38
C ALA A 537 -3.16 10.49 -20.63
N PHE A 538 -2.31 10.52 -19.60
CA PHE A 538 -0.91 10.93 -19.72
C PHE A 538 -0.06 9.93 -20.52
N ALA A 539 -0.18 8.63 -20.26
CA ALA A 539 0.58 7.61 -20.97
C ALA A 539 0.30 7.63 -22.48
N ARG A 540 -0.96 7.87 -22.89
CA ARG A 540 -1.31 8.03 -24.31
C ARG A 540 -0.69 9.29 -24.94
N GLN A 541 -0.53 10.38 -24.19
CA GLN A 541 0.11 11.59 -24.70
C GLN A 541 1.62 11.44 -24.88
N GLU A 542 2.29 10.70 -23.99
CA GLU A 542 3.74 10.46 -24.07
C GLU A 542 4.11 9.66 -25.32
N ILE A 543 3.24 8.71 -25.73
CA ILE A 543 3.36 8.00 -27.00
C ILE A 543 3.32 8.97 -28.21
N CYS A 544 2.62 10.10 -28.07
CA CYS A 544 2.56 11.16 -29.10
C CYS A 544 3.68 12.22 -28.97
N GLY A 545 4.58 12.11 -27.98
CA GLY A 545 5.81 12.90 -27.86
C GLY A 545 5.68 14.34 -27.36
N GLN A 546 4.55 14.74 -26.76
CA GLN A 546 4.25 16.17 -26.52
C GLN A 546 4.38 16.71 -25.08
N VAL A 547 4.59 15.90 -24.03
CA VAL A 547 4.71 16.40 -22.64
C VAL A 547 5.68 15.56 -21.81
N ARG A 548 6.39 16.19 -20.85
CA ARG A 548 7.13 15.51 -19.77
C ARG A 548 6.15 14.89 -18.77
N ALA A 549 5.48 13.79 -19.14
CA ALA A 549 4.55 13.06 -18.27
C ALA A 549 5.28 12.29 -17.15
N THR A 550 6.57 12.01 -17.33
CA THR A 550 7.39 11.18 -16.45
C THR A 550 7.33 11.57 -14.96
N PRO A 551 7.44 12.85 -14.56
CA PRO A 551 7.35 13.22 -13.14
C PRO A 551 5.96 12.96 -12.54
N LEU A 552 4.88 13.20 -13.30
CA LEU A 552 3.50 12.98 -12.85
C LEU A 552 3.21 11.49 -12.69
N MET A 553 3.68 10.67 -13.64
CA MET A 553 3.57 9.21 -13.59
C MET A 553 4.39 8.62 -12.44
N GLY A 554 5.60 9.13 -12.20
CA GLY A 554 6.42 8.74 -11.06
C GLY A 554 5.72 9.03 -9.73
N GLN A 555 5.12 10.22 -9.58
CA GLN A 555 4.32 10.55 -8.38
C GLN A 555 3.07 9.66 -8.26
N ALA A 556 2.39 9.36 -9.36
CA ALA A 556 1.22 8.48 -9.36
C ALA A 556 1.57 7.04 -8.98
N SER A 557 2.71 6.52 -9.44
CA SER A 557 3.25 5.22 -9.03
C SER A 557 3.46 5.18 -7.50
N GLN A 558 4.08 6.22 -6.93
CA GLN A 558 4.24 6.34 -5.48
C GLN A 558 2.90 6.43 -4.74
N ALA A 559 1.92 7.17 -5.29
CA ALA A 559 0.59 7.28 -4.71
C ALA A 559 -0.15 5.94 -4.70
N LEU A 560 -0.14 5.19 -5.82
CA LEU A 560 -0.71 3.84 -5.92
C LEU A 560 -0.08 2.89 -4.91
N LEU A 561 1.23 2.95 -4.76
CA LEU A 561 1.99 2.17 -3.78
C LEU A 561 1.64 2.57 -2.34
N SER A 562 1.32 3.83 -2.08
CA SER A 562 0.94 4.30 -0.75
C SER A 562 -0.50 3.95 -0.33
N TRP A 563 -1.36 3.56 -1.27
CA TRP A 563 -2.78 3.34 -1.01
C TRP A 563 -3.11 1.94 -0.53
N PRO A 564 -3.82 1.80 0.60
CA PRO A 564 -4.21 0.49 1.10
C PRO A 564 -4.98 -0.28 0.05
N LEU A 565 -4.64 -1.57 -0.09
CA LEU A 565 -5.35 -2.44 -1.00
C LEU A 565 -6.81 -2.54 -0.55
N PRO A 566 -7.76 -2.10 -1.37
CA PRO A 566 -9.17 -2.24 -1.04
C PRO A 566 -9.60 -3.70 -1.17
N ASP A 567 -10.51 -4.17 -0.32
CA ASP A 567 -11.16 -5.48 -0.51
C ASP A 567 -12.13 -5.50 -1.70
N ASN A 568 -12.40 -4.32 -2.27
CA ASN A 568 -13.35 -4.09 -3.34
C ASN A 568 -12.76 -4.44 -4.72
N PRO A 569 -13.30 -5.43 -5.45
CA PRO A 569 -12.70 -5.94 -6.68
C PRO A 569 -12.66 -4.89 -7.80
N PHE A 570 -13.63 -3.97 -7.83
CA PHE A 570 -13.61 -2.84 -8.76
C PHE A 570 -12.38 -1.95 -8.52
N LEU A 571 -12.08 -1.61 -7.27
CA LEU A 571 -10.94 -0.75 -6.94
C LEU A 571 -9.60 -1.49 -7.12
N LEU A 572 -9.54 -2.78 -6.79
CA LEU A 572 -8.38 -3.62 -7.09
C LEU A 572 -8.04 -3.62 -8.59
N ALA A 573 -9.07 -3.65 -9.44
CA ALA A 573 -8.90 -3.57 -10.88
C ALA A 573 -8.35 -2.22 -11.35
N GLN A 574 -8.87 -1.11 -10.81
CA GLN A 574 -8.34 0.23 -11.11
C GLN A 574 -6.88 0.38 -10.63
N TRP A 575 -6.52 -0.25 -9.51
CA TRP A 575 -5.12 -0.32 -9.05
C TRP A 575 -4.24 -1.04 -10.07
N LEU A 576 -4.62 -2.24 -10.52
CA LEU A 576 -3.85 -3.00 -11.52
C LEU A 576 -3.69 -2.23 -12.83
N ARG A 577 -4.79 -1.63 -13.31
CA ARG A 577 -4.82 -0.83 -14.53
C ARG A 577 -3.87 0.38 -14.41
N GLY A 578 -3.94 1.11 -13.30
CA GLY A 578 -3.03 2.22 -13.02
C GLY A 578 -1.57 1.79 -12.91
N TRP A 579 -1.29 0.70 -12.17
CA TRP A 579 0.05 0.16 -11.96
C TRP A 579 0.72 -0.29 -13.27
N ALA A 580 -0.01 -1.02 -14.11
CA ALA A 580 0.48 -1.42 -15.43
C ALA A 580 0.75 -0.21 -16.33
N THR A 581 -0.14 0.80 -16.30
CA THR A 581 -0.01 2.01 -17.11
C THR A 581 1.22 2.85 -16.73
N VAL A 582 1.58 2.92 -15.45
CA VAL A 582 2.79 3.64 -15.01
C VAL A 582 4.08 2.84 -15.20
N GLY A 583 4.03 1.68 -15.85
CA GLY A 583 5.20 0.82 -16.07
C GLY A 583 5.72 0.16 -14.79
N GLY A 584 4.81 -0.19 -13.86
CA GLY A 584 5.15 -0.98 -12.68
C GLY A 584 5.63 -2.39 -13.04
N HIS A 585 5.95 -3.21 -12.03
CA HIS A 585 6.41 -4.60 -12.26
C HIS A 585 5.32 -5.63 -11.92
N SER A 586 5.09 -6.62 -12.79
CA SER A 586 4.11 -7.70 -12.63
C SER A 586 4.45 -8.70 -11.52
N ARG A 587 5.75 -8.82 -11.18
CA ARG A 587 6.27 -9.69 -10.12
C ARG A 587 6.17 -9.03 -8.74
N TRP A 588 5.68 -7.79 -8.66
CA TRP A 588 5.52 -7.08 -7.40
C TRP A 588 4.57 -7.81 -6.45
N ALA A 589 4.92 -7.89 -5.17
CA ALA A 589 4.14 -8.67 -4.18
C ALA A 589 2.69 -8.19 -4.06
N THR A 590 2.44 -6.89 -4.22
CA THR A 590 1.08 -6.33 -4.27
C THR A 590 0.26 -6.92 -5.41
N VAL A 591 0.82 -7.06 -6.61
CA VAL A 591 0.12 -7.64 -7.76
C VAL A 591 -0.32 -9.08 -7.45
N GLN A 592 0.56 -9.90 -6.88
CA GLN A 592 0.22 -11.29 -6.53
C GLN A 592 -0.90 -11.36 -5.50
N ARG A 593 -0.90 -10.48 -4.50
CA ARG A 593 -1.99 -10.39 -3.50
C ARG A 593 -3.31 -9.99 -4.14
N ILE A 594 -3.29 -9.04 -5.07
CA ILE A 594 -4.50 -8.66 -5.81
C ILE A 594 -5.03 -9.85 -6.61
N LEU A 595 -4.16 -10.60 -7.31
CA LEU A 595 -4.57 -11.78 -8.09
C LEU A 595 -5.23 -12.85 -7.21
N ILE A 596 -4.66 -13.16 -6.05
CA ILE A 596 -5.25 -14.10 -5.09
C ILE A 596 -6.61 -13.59 -4.59
N SER A 597 -6.70 -12.29 -4.28
CA SER A 597 -7.95 -11.68 -3.82
C SER A 597 -9.04 -11.74 -4.89
N LEU A 598 -8.72 -11.33 -6.13
CA LEU A 598 -9.64 -11.38 -7.25
C LEU A 598 -10.08 -12.81 -7.56
N ASP A 599 -9.17 -13.78 -7.56
CA ASP A 599 -9.53 -15.19 -7.79
C ASP A 599 -10.52 -15.73 -6.74
N ARG A 600 -10.27 -15.45 -5.45
CA ARG A 600 -11.16 -15.84 -4.35
C ARG A 600 -12.52 -15.15 -4.41
N GLN A 601 -12.57 -13.92 -4.93
CA GLN A 601 -13.79 -13.12 -5.02
C GLN A 601 -14.62 -13.42 -6.27
N GLN A 602 -14.03 -14.04 -7.30
CA GLN A 602 -14.79 -14.38 -8.51
C GLN A 602 -15.80 -15.49 -8.17
N GLN A 603 -17.07 -15.22 -8.44
CA GLN A 603 -18.16 -16.15 -8.21
C GLN A 603 -18.15 -17.27 -9.26
N ALA A 604 -18.90 -18.34 -9.00
CA ALA A 604 -19.01 -19.49 -9.91
C ALA A 604 -19.51 -19.11 -11.32
N GLY A 605 -20.31 -18.04 -11.45
CA GLY A 605 -20.80 -17.54 -12.73
C GLY A 605 -19.77 -16.71 -13.52
N GLY A 606 -18.63 -16.36 -12.94
CA GLY A 606 -17.59 -15.53 -13.56
C GLY A 606 -17.57 -14.07 -13.13
N GLN A 607 -18.63 -13.60 -12.49
CA GLN A 607 -18.74 -12.23 -12.01
C GLN A 607 -17.99 -11.97 -10.69
N TRP A 608 -17.67 -10.71 -10.46
CA TRP A 608 -17.30 -10.17 -9.15
C TRP A 608 -18.46 -9.38 -8.57
N ARG A 609 -18.63 -9.38 -7.24
CA ARG A 609 -19.69 -8.58 -6.60
C ARG A 609 -19.39 -7.11 -6.78
N GLY A 610 -20.37 -6.36 -7.28
CA GLY A 610 -20.29 -4.90 -7.26
C GLY A 610 -20.36 -4.34 -5.85
N ALA A 611 -19.81 -3.14 -5.71
CA ALA A 611 -19.79 -2.40 -4.46
C ALA A 611 -20.34 -0.99 -4.70
N PRO A 612 -20.93 -0.34 -3.67
CA PRO A 612 -21.36 1.05 -3.74
C PRO A 612 -20.14 1.94 -3.98
N ASN A 613 -19.94 2.37 -5.22
CA ASN A 613 -18.74 3.11 -5.63
C ASN A 613 -19.04 4.35 -6.47
N ARG A 614 -20.22 4.41 -7.10
CA ARG A 614 -20.58 5.49 -8.03
C ARG A 614 -21.30 6.59 -7.27
N CYS A 615 -20.75 7.79 -7.25
CA CYS A 615 -21.38 8.92 -6.59
C CYS A 615 -22.47 9.51 -7.49
N ILE A 616 -23.68 9.67 -6.94
CA ILE A 616 -24.79 10.32 -7.63
C ILE A 616 -24.92 11.75 -7.08
N PRO A 617 -24.74 12.78 -7.94
CA PRO A 617 -24.83 14.15 -7.49
C PRO A 617 -26.27 14.47 -7.08
N ARG A 618 -26.41 15.16 -5.95
CA ARG A 618 -27.70 15.69 -5.52
C ARG A 618 -28.10 16.90 -6.35
N VAL A 619 -29.40 17.04 -6.58
CA VAL A 619 -29.99 18.17 -7.31
C VAL A 619 -30.79 19.01 -6.33
N GLY A 620 -30.60 20.34 -6.38
CA GLY A 620 -31.43 21.30 -5.66
C GLY A 620 -30.65 22.27 -4.76
N PRO A 621 -31.34 23.27 -4.20
CA PRO A 621 -30.73 24.41 -3.49
C PRO A 621 -30.00 24.02 -2.20
N HIS A 622 -30.18 22.80 -1.70
CA HIS A 622 -29.56 22.28 -0.48
C HIS A 622 -28.56 21.15 -0.74
N ALA A 623 -28.16 20.93 -2.00
CA ALA A 623 -27.18 19.92 -2.36
C ALA A 623 -25.77 20.31 -1.86
N CYS A 624 -25.39 19.84 -0.68
CA CYS A 624 -24.01 19.92 -0.20
C CYS A 624 -23.12 18.97 -1.02
N ALA A 625 -21.95 19.45 -1.44
CA ALA A 625 -20.99 18.65 -2.21
C ALA A 625 -20.49 17.40 -1.46
N ASP A 626 -20.56 17.41 -0.13
CA ASP A 626 -20.07 16.32 0.73
C ASP A 626 -21.10 15.20 0.96
N GLU A 627 -22.38 15.42 0.61
CA GLU A 627 -23.44 14.43 0.81
C GLU A 627 -23.75 13.69 -0.50
N GLN A 628 -22.84 12.81 -0.92
CA GLN A 628 -23.03 11.97 -2.12
C GLN A 628 -23.62 10.61 -1.74
N GLU A 629 -24.63 10.18 -2.51
CA GLU A 629 -25.16 8.82 -2.42
C GLU A 629 -24.39 7.89 -3.36
N LEU A 630 -24.23 6.65 -2.94
CA LEU A 630 -23.46 5.66 -3.69
C LEU A 630 -24.39 4.67 -4.38
N ALA A 631 -24.41 4.70 -5.71
CA ALA A 631 -25.08 3.70 -6.51
C ALA A 631 -24.29 2.38 -6.50
N ILE A 632 -25.04 1.28 -6.48
CA ILE A 632 -24.52 -0.08 -6.41
C ILE A 632 -24.62 -0.73 -7.79
N ASP A 633 -23.52 -1.32 -8.24
CA ASP A 633 -23.43 -2.21 -9.40
C ASP A 633 -24.02 -3.58 -9.01
N TRP A 634 -25.34 -3.69 -9.06
CA TRP A 634 -26.12 -4.80 -8.53
C TRP A 634 -25.90 -6.10 -9.30
N ASN A 635 -25.79 -6.02 -10.63
CA ASN A 635 -25.50 -7.21 -11.44
C ASN A 635 -24.00 -7.48 -11.40
N GLY A 636 -23.15 -6.46 -11.26
CA GLY A 636 -21.70 -6.61 -11.17
C GLY A 636 -21.03 -6.50 -12.54
N VAL A 637 -21.71 -5.93 -13.53
CA VAL A 637 -21.20 -5.84 -14.91
C VAL A 637 -20.09 -4.80 -15.00
N ILE A 638 -20.21 -3.65 -14.32
CA ILE A 638 -19.17 -2.61 -14.29
C ILE A 638 -17.92 -3.16 -13.58
N THR A 639 -18.13 -3.81 -12.45
CA THR A 639 -17.06 -4.39 -11.63
C THR A 639 -16.34 -5.50 -12.39
N THR A 640 -17.08 -6.40 -13.03
CA THR A 640 -16.51 -7.50 -13.81
C THR A 640 -15.73 -6.99 -15.02
N ALA A 641 -16.26 -6.02 -15.77
CA ALA A 641 -15.56 -5.40 -16.90
C ALA A 641 -14.27 -4.69 -16.45
N SER A 642 -14.32 -3.98 -15.32
CA SER A 642 -13.15 -3.33 -14.74
C SER A 642 -12.07 -4.35 -14.37
N VAL A 643 -12.45 -5.44 -13.69
CA VAL A 643 -11.52 -6.52 -13.31
C VAL A 643 -10.86 -7.15 -14.54
N ILE A 644 -11.62 -7.45 -15.59
CA ILE A 644 -11.07 -7.96 -16.84
C ILE A 644 -10.07 -6.97 -17.45
N SER A 645 -10.41 -5.68 -17.50
CA SER A 645 -9.52 -4.62 -17.99
C SER A 645 -8.20 -4.55 -17.22
N GLY A 646 -8.26 -4.58 -15.87
CA GLY A 646 -7.07 -4.56 -15.02
C GLY A 646 -6.21 -5.82 -15.14
N LEU A 647 -6.83 -7.00 -15.26
CA LEU A 647 -6.16 -8.27 -15.49
C LEU A 647 -5.48 -8.32 -16.87
N HIS A 648 -6.14 -7.79 -17.90
CA HIS A 648 -5.58 -7.68 -19.25
C HIS A 648 -4.38 -6.73 -19.28
N ALA A 649 -4.48 -5.55 -18.65
CA ALA A 649 -3.34 -4.62 -18.55
C ALA A 649 -2.13 -5.26 -17.87
N LEU A 650 -2.35 -6.11 -16.86
CA LEU A 650 -1.30 -6.89 -16.22
C LEU A 650 -0.71 -7.97 -17.14
N ARG A 651 -1.53 -8.61 -17.98
CA ARG A 651 -1.08 -9.59 -18.98
C ARG A 651 -0.14 -8.93 -19.99
N GLU A 652 -0.49 -7.75 -20.50
CA GLU A 652 0.36 -6.99 -21.41
C GLU A 652 1.68 -6.57 -20.75
N LEU A 653 1.63 -6.13 -19.49
CA LEU A 653 2.84 -5.81 -18.73
C LEU A 653 3.78 -7.02 -18.61
N ARG A 654 3.24 -8.21 -18.32
CA ARG A 654 4.04 -9.45 -18.25
C ARG A 654 4.68 -9.79 -19.59
N ALA A 655 3.91 -9.71 -20.67
CA ALA A 655 4.42 -9.99 -22.01
C ALA A 655 5.57 -9.03 -22.38
N LYS A 656 5.46 -7.76 -21.98
CA LYS A 656 6.53 -6.77 -22.16
C LYS A 656 7.77 -7.13 -21.34
N GLU A 657 7.62 -7.42 -20.05
CA GLU A 657 8.74 -7.83 -19.18
C GLU A 657 9.46 -9.07 -19.71
N ASP A 658 8.71 -10.09 -20.14
CA ASP A 658 9.29 -11.32 -20.70
C ASP A 658 10.04 -11.04 -22.02
N HIS A 659 9.57 -10.09 -22.83
CA HIS A 659 10.25 -9.65 -24.05
C HIS A 659 11.54 -8.88 -23.74
N ASP A 660 11.52 -7.98 -22.76
CA ASP A 660 12.68 -7.20 -22.35
C ASP A 660 13.75 -8.10 -21.69
N ASP A 661 13.33 -9.09 -20.88
CA ASP A 661 14.17 -10.15 -20.32
C ASP A 661 14.85 -10.97 -21.43
N ALA A 662 14.09 -11.36 -22.47
CA ALA A 662 14.60 -12.18 -23.58
C ALA A 662 15.54 -11.41 -24.53
N SER A 663 15.30 -10.11 -24.73
CA SER A 663 16.13 -9.25 -25.58
C SER A 663 17.42 -8.78 -24.90
N GLY A 664 17.52 -8.94 -23.58
CA GLY A 664 18.65 -8.45 -22.79
C GLY A 664 18.68 -6.91 -22.69
N ALA A 665 17.58 -6.23 -23.03
CA ALA A 665 17.49 -4.77 -23.00
C ALA A 665 17.61 -4.19 -21.58
N PHE A 666 17.44 -5.01 -20.55
CA PHE A 666 17.62 -4.64 -19.14
C PHE A 666 19.05 -4.84 -18.59
N ARG A 667 19.98 -5.43 -19.36
CA ARG A 667 21.35 -5.68 -18.90
C ARG A 667 22.33 -4.54 -19.15
#